data_AF-A0A1U7VXI5-F1
#
_entry.id   AF-A0A1U7VXI5-F1
#
_cell.length_a   1.000
_cell.length_b   1.000
_cell.length_c   1.000
_cell.angle_alpha   90.00
_cell.angle_beta   90.00
_cell.angle_gamma   90.00
#
_symmetry.space_group_name_H-M   'P 1'
#
loop_
_entity.id
_entity.type
_entity.pdbx_description
1 polymer ?
#
loop_
_entity_poly.entity_id
_entity_poly.type
_entity_poly.pdbx_seq_one_letter_code
_entity_poly.pdbx_strand_id
1 'polypeptide(L)'
;MSMSCKDGKSVDDNGKYVRYTPEQVEALERLYHECPKPSSMRRQQLIRECPILSHIEPRQIKVWFQNRRCREKQRKESSRLQGVNRKLSAMNKLLMEENDRLQKQVSQLVYENGYFRKQTQTTKIASKDTSCESVVTSGQHHLTPQHPPRDASPAGLLSIAEETLTEFLSKATGTAVEWVQMPGMKPGPDSIGIIAISHGCTGMAARACGLVGLDPTRVAEILKDRPSWYRDCRAVEVLNMLPTANGGTIELLYMQLYAPTTLAPPRDFWLLRYSTVMDDGSLVVCERSLGNTQNGPSMPPVPNFVRAEMLPSGYLIRPCEGGGSIVHIVDHMDLEAWSVPEVLRPLYESSAVLAQKTSMAALRQLRQITLEASQPNVTNWGRRPAALRALSKKLSRGFNEALNGFSSEGWSMRDNDGMDDVTILVNSSPDKLMGLNLSFADEFTSLSNAVLCAKASMLLQSVTPAVLLRFLREHRSEWVDNDIDAYAAAAVKVGPCSLPGARVCNFGGQVILPLAHTAEHEELLEVIKLEGVCHSPEDVIMPRDMFLLQMCSGMDENAVGTCAELIFAPIDASFADDAPLLPSGFRIIPLDSAKEASSPNRTLDLTSALEIGPAESKVANDFKSTGVTSKSIMTVAFQFAFESHMQENVASMARKYVRSFISSVQRVALALSPSHFGSLGGLRLHLGTPEAHTLARWICQSYRHYLGVELLKMSGEGSESVLESLWQHSDAIICCSAKALPVFTFANQAGLDMLETTLVALQDISLEKIFDEHGRKNLCSEFPQIMQQGFACLRGGICLSSMGRPVSYEKAVAWKVLNEEDNAHCISFMFVNWSFV
;
A
#
# COMPACT_ATOMS: atom_id res chain seq x y z
N MET A 1 -30.24 -35.34 49.15
CA MET A 1 -30.90 -36.60 49.58
C MET A 1 -29.92 -37.74 49.44
N SER A 2 -29.85 -38.56 50.48
CA SER A 2 -28.91 -39.67 50.75
C SER A 2 -29.12 -40.91 49.88
N MET A 3 -28.06 -41.70 49.63
CA MET A 3 -28.00 -43.08 50.14
C MET A 3 -26.64 -43.75 49.95
N SER A 4 -26.40 -44.74 50.81
CA SER A 4 -25.17 -45.44 51.16
C SER A 4 -25.08 -46.84 50.52
N CYS A 5 -23.83 -47.25 50.22
CA CYS A 5 -23.19 -48.58 50.21
C CYS A 5 -23.95 -49.88 49.81
N LYS A 6 -23.33 -50.68 48.91
CA LYS A 6 -22.93 -52.08 49.20
C LYS A 6 -22.00 -52.70 48.13
N ASP A 7 -21.08 -53.51 48.63
CA ASP A 7 -20.00 -54.25 47.96
C ASP A 7 -20.45 -55.31 46.93
N GLY A 8 -19.59 -55.55 45.94
CA GLY A 8 -19.60 -56.71 45.04
C GLY A 8 -18.29 -56.79 44.23
N LYS A 9 -17.46 -57.78 44.53
CA LYS A 9 -16.10 -58.01 44.00
C LYS A 9 -16.03 -58.31 42.49
N SER A 10 -15.11 -57.59 41.83
CA SER A 10 -14.15 -57.99 40.77
C SER A 10 -14.60 -58.89 39.62
N VAL A 11 -14.77 -58.29 38.44
CA VAL A 11 -14.28 -58.84 37.15
C VAL A 11 -13.81 -57.66 36.27
N ASP A 12 -12.65 -57.84 35.65
CA ASP A 12 -11.84 -56.90 34.86
C ASP A 12 -12.56 -55.97 33.87
N ASP A 13 -12.27 -54.67 33.96
CA ASP A 13 -12.26 -53.72 32.82
C ASP A 13 -11.17 -52.65 33.06
N ASN A 14 -9.91 -53.07 33.13
CA ASN A 14 -8.77 -52.22 33.48
C ASN A 14 -8.21 -51.46 32.25
N GLY A 15 -9.06 -50.66 31.59
CA GLY A 15 -8.74 -49.94 30.34
C GLY A 15 -9.02 -48.44 30.34
N LYS A 16 -9.18 -47.78 31.50
CA LYS A 16 -9.75 -46.42 31.56
C LYS A 16 -8.93 -45.48 32.46
N TYR A 17 -8.22 -44.54 31.81
CA TYR A 17 -7.49 -43.37 32.36
C TYR A 17 -6.19 -43.62 33.13
N VAL A 18 -5.07 -43.29 32.48
CA VAL A 18 -3.76 -43.14 33.13
C VAL A 18 -3.76 -41.85 33.93
N ARG A 19 -3.60 -41.95 35.25
CA ARG A 19 -3.50 -40.80 36.15
C ARG A 19 -2.03 -40.53 36.44
N TYR A 20 -1.49 -39.46 35.86
CA TYR A 20 -0.13 -39.01 36.12
C TYR A 20 -0.01 -38.43 37.54
N THR A 21 1.11 -38.66 38.21
CA THR A 21 1.40 -37.98 39.48
C THR A 21 1.69 -36.49 39.23
N PRO A 22 1.55 -35.60 40.24
CA PRO A 22 1.87 -34.18 40.09
C PRO A 22 3.29 -33.94 39.55
N GLU A 23 4.27 -34.73 40.00
CA GLU A 23 5.68 -34.64 39.60
C GLU A 23 5.87 -35.07 38.14
N GLN A 24 5.13 -36.09 37.70
CA GLN A 24 5.10 -36.52 36.29
C GLN A 24 4.47 -35.46 35.39
N VAL A 25 3.39 -34.81 35.84
CA VAL A 25 2.76 -33.71 35.09
C VAL A 25 3.72 -32.54 34.97
N GLU A 26 4.39 -32.13 36.06
CA GLU A 26 5.34 -31.03 36.04
C GLU A 26 6.54 -31.29 35.10
N ALA A 27 7.06 -32.52 35.11
CA ALA A 27 8.11 -32.94 34.18
C ALA A 27 7.64 -32.90 32.72
N LEU A 28 6.44 -33.42 32.43
CA LEU A 28 5.85 -33.37 31.09
C LEU A 28 5.55 -31.93 30.64
N GLU A 29 5.14 -31.04 31.56
CA GLU A 29 4.94 -29.61 31.27
C GLU A 29 6.26 -28.91 30.97
N ARG A 30 7.34 -29.15 31.73
CA ARG A 30 8.67 -28.62 31.39
C ARG A 30 9.13 -29.06 29.99
N LEU A 31 9.03 -30.35 29.70
CA LEU A 31 9.38 -30.91 28.38
C LEU A 31 8.49 -30.37 27.24
N TYR A 32 7.24 -30.00 27.53
CA TYR A 32 6.35 -29.39 26.56
C TYR A 32 6.80 -28.00 26.12
N HIS A 33 7.39 -27.21 27.03
CA HIS A 33 7.93 -25.89 26.70
C HIS A 33 9.16 -26.01 25.78
N GLU A 34 9.95 -27.07 25.92
CA GLU A 34 11.11 -27.32 25.05
C GLU A 34 10.72 -27.89 23.68
N CYS A 35 9.83 -28.88 23.63
CA CYS A 35 9.44 -29.54 22.37
C CYS A 35 7.97 -29.95 22.35
N PRO A 36 7.03 -29.11 21.86
CA PRO A 36 5.60 -29.40 21.85
C PRO A 36 5.16 -30.57 20.94
N LYS A 37 6.03 -31.01 20.02
CA LYS A 37 5.77 -32.10 19.06
C LYS A 37 6.95 -33.10 19.04
N PRO A 38 7.16 -33.88 20.12
CA PRO A 38 8.32 -34.76 20.21
C PRO A 38 8.21 -35.94 19.22
N SER A 39 9.31 -36.20 18.50
CA SER A 39 9.42 -37.34 17.56
C SER A 39 9.31 -38.68 18.30
N SER A 40 9.16 -39.79 17.56
CA SER A 40 9.12 -41.13 18.18
C SER A 40 10.42 -41.46 18.93
N MET A 41 11.57 -41.10 18.34
CA MET A 41 12.87 -41.28 18.97
C MET A 41 13.02 -40.39 20.21
N ARG A 42 12.62 -39.11 20.13
CA ARG A 42 12.70 -38.20 21.28
C ARG A 42 11.84 -38.71 22.44
N ARG A 43 10.64 -39.24 22.20
CA ARG A 43 9.79 -39.84 23.25
C ARG A 43 10.45 -41.03 23.94
N GLN A 44 11.17 -41.88 23.21
CA GLN A 44 11.91 -43.00 23.80
C GLN A 44 13.10 -42.53 24.64
N GLN A 45 13.78 -41.47 24.18
CA GLN A 45 14.91 -40.87 24.87
C GLN A 45 14.47 -40.21 26.20
N LEU A 46 13.34 -39.49 26.20
CA LEU A 46 12.80 -38.83 27.40
C LEU A 46 12.49 -39.81 28.54
N ILE A 47 12.06 -41.03 28.22
CA ILE A 47 11.80 -42.09 29.23
C ILE A 47 13.11 -42.56 29.87
N ARG A 48 14.22 -42.54 29.13
CA ARG A 48 15.55 -42.91 29.64
C ARG A 48 16.21 -41.76 30.42
N GLU A 49 16.00 -40.52 29.98
CA GLU A 49 16.59 -39.31 30.57
C GLU A 49 15.86 -38.83 31.82
N CYS A 50 14.56 -39.10 31.95
CA CYS A 50 13.73 -38.71 33.09
C CYS A 50 13.26 -39.95 33.87
N PRO A 51 13.93 -40.31 34.98
CA PRO A 51 13.56 -41.48 35.80
C PRO A 51 12.10 -41.44 36.28
N ILE A 52 11.55 -40.25 36.50
CA ILE A 52 10.15 -40.02 36.92
C ILE A 52 9.14 -40.46 35.85
N LEU A 53 9.55 -40.48 34.56
CA LEU A 53 8.74 -40.90 33.42
C LEU A 53 9.04 -42.34 32.97
N SER A 54 9.95 -43.06 33.66
CA SER A 54 10.41 -44.41 33.29
C SER A 54 9.30 -45.45 33.21
N HIS A 55 8.22 -45.27 33.98
CA HIS A 55 7.04 -46.14 34.00
C HIS A 55 5.92 -45.71 33.04
N ILE A 56 6.17 -44.72 32.18
CA ILE A 56 5.17 -44.19 31.22
C ILE A 56 5.50 -44.72 29.82
N GLU A 57 4.50 -45.25 29.12
CA GLU A 57 4.70 -45.72 27.75
C GLU A 57 4.87 -44.56 26.74
N PRO A 58 5.68 -44.73 25.68
CA PRO A 58 5.84 -43.72 24.62
C PRO A 58 4.52 -43.30 23.94
N ARG A 59 3.50 -44.18 23.94
CA ARG A 59 2.15 -43.90 23.44
C ARG A 59 1.39 -42.96 24.38
N GLN A 60 1.52 -43.15 25.69
CA GLN A 60 0.89 -42.29 26.69
C GLN A 60 1.49 -40.88 26.66
N ILE A 61 2.80 -40.73 26.49
CA ILE A 61 3.45 -39.42 26.27
C ILE A 61 2.89 -38.75 25.01
N LYS A 62 2.73 -39.50 23.91
CA LYS A 62 2.12 -38.98 22.66
C LYS A 62 0.73 -38.39 22.91
N VAL A 63 -0.12 -39.15 23.60
CA VAL A 63 -1.51 -38.76 23.90
C VAL A 63 -1.54 -37.57 24.84
N TRP A 64 -0.67 -37.52 25.86
CA TRP A 64 -0.56 -36.37 26.75
C TRP A 64 -0.21 -35.10 25.98
N PHE A 65 0.81 -35.13 25.11
CA PHE A 65 1.22 -33.97 24.29
C PHE A 65 0.14 -33.58 23.27
N GLN A 66 -0.59 -34.54 22.69
CA GLN A 66 -1.75 -34.27 21.82
C GLN A 66 -2.88 -33.58 22.60
N ASN A 67 -3.23 -34.09 23.77
CA ASN A 67 -4.27 -33.54 24.63
C ASN A 67 -3.88 -32.16 25.19
N ARG A 68 -2.60 -31.95 25.53
CA ARG A 68 -2.08 -30.65 25.99
C ARG A 68 -2.21 -29.60 24.89
N ARG A 69 -1.81 -29.92 23.66
CA ARG A 69 -2.01 -29.06 22.48
C ARG A 69 -3.48 -28.77 22.22
N CYS A 70 -4.34 -29.79 22.30
CA CYS A 70 -5.78 -29.61 22.12
C CYS A 70 -6.38 -28.69 23.18
N ARG A 71 -6.07 -28.91 24.47
CA ARG A 71 -6.52 -28.07 25.59
C ARG A 71 -5.99 -26.64 25.51
N GLU A 72 -4.74 -26.46 25.09
CA GLU A 72 -4.16 -25.13 24.88
C GLU A 72 -4.84 -24.41 23.71
N LYS A 73 -5.06 -25.11 22.58
CA LYS A 73 -5.83 -24.58 21.45
C LYS A 73 -7.24 -24.18 21.89
N GLN A 74 -7.92 -25.03 22.66
CA GLN A 74 -9.26 -24.76 23.18
C GLN A 74 -9.27 -23.58 24.17
N ARG A 75 -8.27 -23.44 25.05
CA ARG A 75 -8.13 -22.27 25.92
C ARG A 75 -7.91 -21.00 25.13
N LYS A 76 -6.98 -20.99 24.18
CA LYS A 76 -6.73 -19.85 23.28
C LYS A 76 -8.00 -19.47 22.50
N GLU A 77 -8.72 -20.47 21.99
CA GLU A 77 -9.97 -20.26 21.26
C GLU A 77 -11.10 -19.74 22.17
N SER A 78 -11.25 -20.28 23.38
CA SER A 78 -12.23 -19.79 24.37
C SER A 78 -11.92 -18.35 24.79
N SER A 79 -10.65 -18.00 25.00
CA SER A 79 -10.24 -16.62 25.29
C SER A 79 -10.50 -15.70 24.10
N ARG A 80 -10.23 -16.17 22.87
CA ARG A 80 -10.55 -15.45 21.63
C ARG A 80 -12.04 -15.20 21.50
N LEU A 81 -12.87 -16.23 21.71
CA LEU A 81 -14.33 -16.13 21.67
C LEU A 81 -14.88 -15.20 22.76
N GLN A 82 -14.34 -15.24 23.98
CA GLN A 82 -14.70 -14.28 25.02
C GLN A 82 -14.35 -12.85 24.62
N GLY A 83 -13.18 -12.62 24.01
CA GLY A 83 -12.79 -11.32 23.47
C GLY A 83 -13.75 -10.83 22.38
N VAL A 84 -14.07 -11.70 21.41
CA VAL A 84 -15.04 -11.39 20.34
C VAL A 84 -16.44 -11.11 20.92
N ASN A 85 -16.88 -11.88 21.92
CA ASN A 85 -18.19 -11.67 22.53
C ASN A 85 -18.27 -10.34 23.28
N ARG A 86 -17.20 -9.93 23.99
CA ARG A 86 -17.11 -8.58 24.58
C ARG A 86 -17.19 -7.48 23.51
N LYS A 87 -16.44 -7.62 22.41
CA LYS A 87 -16.49 -6.68 21.27
C LYS A 87 -17.89 -6.60 20.66
N LEU A 88 -18.53 -7.74 20.40
CA LEU A 88 -19.89 -7.81 19.86
C LEU A 88 -20.92 -7.19 20.80
N SER A 89 -20.76 -7.39 22.11
CA SER A 89 -21.65 -6.82 23.12
C SER A 89 -21.54 -5.30 23.17
N ALA A 90 -20.31 -4.77 23.13
CA ALA A 90 -20.05 -3.33 23.03
C ALA A 90 -20.59 -2.75 21.71
N MET A 91 -20.39 -3.44 20.59
CA MET A 91 -20.90 -3.01 19.28
C MET A 91 -22.44 -3.05 19.21
N ASN A 92 -23.08 -4.06 19.81
CA ASN A 92 -24.53 -4.10 19.94
C ASN A 92 -25.07 -2.95 20.79
N LYS A 93 -24.36 -2.56 21.85
CA LYS A 93 -24.71 -1.37 22.65
C LYS A 93 -24.68 -0.11 21.79
N LEU A 94 -23.64 0.07 20.96
CA LEU A 94 -23.54 1.19 20.02
C LEU A 94 -24.69 1.20 19.01
N LEU A 95 -25.00 0.05 18.42
CA LEU A 95 -26.12 -0.07 17.48
C LEU A 95 -27.47 0.24 18.14
N MET A 96 -27.68 -0.18 19.39
CA MET A 96 -28.89 0.16 20.14
C MET A 96 -28.99 1.65 20.48
N GLU A 97 -27.87 2.28 20.90
CA GLU A 97 -27.81 3.72 21.16
C GLU A 97 -28.16 4.53 19.90
N GLU A 98 -27.62 4.12 18.74
CA GLU A 98 -27.91 4.79 17.47
C GLU A 98 -29.34 4.53 16.99
N ASN A 99 -29.87 3.33 17.21
CA ASN A 99 -31.25 3.01 16.86
C ASN A 99 -32.25 3.82 17.70
N ASP A 100 -32.03 3.92 19.02
CA ASP A 100 -32.85 4.76 19.91
C ASP A 100 -32.80 6.24 19.48
N ARG A 101 -31.63 6.73 19.07
CA ARG A 101 -31.45 8.08 18.54
C ARG A 101 -32.23 8.29 17.24
N LEU A 102 -32.10 7.37 16.27
CA LEU A 102 -32.82 7.42 15.00
C LEU A 102 -34.34 7.35 15.25
N GLN A 103 -34.78 6.54 16.20
CA GLN A 103 -36.18 6.41 16.56
C GLN A 103 -36.75 7.70 17.17
N LYS A 104 -35.96 8.41 17.99
CA LYS A 104 -36.30 9.76 18.46
C LYS A 104 -36.39 10.77 17.31
N GLN A 105 -35.45 10.72 16.37
CA GLN A 105 -35.44 11.61 15.21
C GLN A 105 -36.64 11.36 14.28
N VAL A 106 -36.97 10.10 14.01
CA VAL A 106 -38.18 9.72 13.26
C VAL A 106 -39.43 10.21 13.99
N SER A 107 -39.49 10.04 15.31
CA SER A 107 -40.62 10.52 16.12
C SER A 107 -40.79 12.04 16.02
N GLN A 108 -39.68 12.79 16.05
CA GLN A 108 -39.70 14.24 15.89
C GLN A 108 -40.10 14.67 14.48
N LEU A 109 -39.55 14.05 13.44
CA LEU A 109 -39.94 14.33 12.05
C LEU A 109 -41.40 13.96 11.76
N VAL A 110 -41.93 12.89 12.37
CA VAL A 110 -43.35 12.52 12.27
C VAL A 110 -44.22 13.57 12.98
N TYR A 111 -43.79 14.06 14.14
CA TYR A 111 -44.48 15.13 14.86
C TYR A 111 -44.51 16.43 14.05
N GLU A 112 -43.36 16.87 13.52
CA GLU A 112 -43.24 18.07 12.67
C GLU A 112 -44.07 17.93 11.38
N ASN A 113 -44.01 16.77 10.69
CA ASN A 113 -44.87 16.51 9.53
C ASN A 113 -46.37 16.54 9.89
N GLY A 114 -46.75 16.02 11.06
CA GLY A 114 -48.11 16.10 11.58
C GLY A 114 -48.55 17.53 11.83
N TYR A 115 -47.65 18.36 12.37
CA TYR A 115 -47.88 19.79 12.57
C TYR A 115 -48.04 20.53 11.24
N PHE A 116 -47.14 20.31 10.27
CA PHE A 116 -47.24 20.91 8.93
C PHE A 116 -48.51 20.47 8.19
N ARG A 117 -48.88 19.18 8.23
CA ARG A 117 -50.14 18.70 7.63
C ARG A 117 -51.37 19.33 8.28
N LYS A 118 -51.38 19.50 9.60
CA LYS A 118 -52.45 20.24 10.29
C LYS A 118 -52.48 21.69 9.83
N GLN A 119 -51.34 22.36 9.75
CA GLN A 119 -51.25 23.74 9.26
C GLN A 119 -51.74 23.85 7.81
N THR A 120 -51.38 22.92 6.93
CA THR A 120 -51.85 22.91 5.52
C THR A 120 -53.35 22.62 5.40
N GLN A 121 -53.93 21.82 6.31
CA GLN A 121 -55.37 21.58 6.38
C GLN A 121 -56.12 22.81 6.92
N THR A 122 -55.57 23.53 7.90
CA THR A 122 -56.15 24.78 8.41
C THR A 122 -56.09 25.90 7.36
N THR A 123 -55.02 25.96 6.54
CA THR A 123 -54.89 26.94 5.45
C THR A 123 -55.79 26.62 4.25
N LYS A 124 -56.10 25.34 3.98
CA LYS A 124 -57.06 24.96 2.91
C LYS A 124 -58.51 25.37 3.17
N ILE A 125 -58.87 25.73 4.40
CA ILE A 125 -60.19 26.31 4.73
C ILE A 125 -60.20 27.84 4.51
N ALA A 126 -59.04 28.49 4.40
CA ALA A 126 -58.91 29.95 4.44
C ALA A 126 -58.46 30.64 3.14
N SER A 127 -58.14 29.93 2.05
CA SER A 127 -57.83 30.61 0.78
C SER A 127 -58.27 29.83 -0.46
N LYS A 128 -59.45 30.18 -0.97
CA LYS A 128 -59.64 30.28 -2.42
C LYS A 128 -58.81 31.47 -2.92
N ASP A 129 -58.27 31.27 -4.10
CA ASP A 129 -57.67 32.26 -5.00
C ASP A 129 -56.16 32.58 -4.88
N THR A 130 -55.58 32.51 -6.09
CA THR A 130 -54.34 33.11 -6.63
C THR A 130 -53.00 32.40 -6.44
N SER A 131 -52.62 31.71 -7.53
CA SER A 131 -51.38 31.94 -8.30
C SER A 131 -50.04 31.58 -7.65
N CYS A 132 -49.50 30.41 -8.00
CA CYS A 132 -48.10 30.04 -7.76
C CYS A 132 -47.33 30.04 -9.09
N GLU A 133 -46.55 31.09 -9.31
CA GLU A 133 -45.49 31.13 -10.32
C GLU A 133 -44.19 30.65 -9.65
N SER A 134 -43.68 29.50 -10.07
CA SER A 134 -42.47 28.89 -9.53
C SER A 134 -41.23 29.43 -10.25
N VAL A 135 -40.47 30.29 -9.57
CA VAL A 135 -39.14 30.69 -10.03
C VAL A 135 -38.09 29.80 -9.36
N VAL A 136 -37.43 29.00 -10.19
CA VAL A 136 -36.17 28.32 -9.88
C VAL A 136 -35.06 29.37 -9.96
N THR A 137 -34.41 29.69 -8.83
CA THR A 137 -33.15 30.45 -8.83
C THR A 137 -31.98 29.50 -8.57
N SER A 138 -31.30 29.16 -9.66
CA SER A 138 -29.92 28.71 -9.68
C SER A 138 -28.97 29.88 -9.43
N GLY A 139 -27.96 29.67 -8.59
CA GLY A 139 -26.63 30.27 -8.73
C GLY A 139 -26.44 31.72 -8.29
N GLN A 140 -26.03 31.91 -7.03
CA GLN A 140 -24.99 32.83 -6.52
C GLN A 140 -25.31 33.14 -5.06
N HIS A 141 -24.41 32.79 -4.14
CA HIS A 141 -24.01 33.58 -2.97
C HIS A 141 -22.91 32.84 -2.19
N HIS A 142 -21.65 33.15 -2.52
CA HIS A 142 -20.56 33.10 -1.54
C HIS A 142 -20.77 34.26 -0.56
N LEU A 143 -21.38 33.99 0.59
CA LEU A 143 -21.33 34.86 1.77
C LEU A 143 -21.31 33.95 3.00
N THR A 144 -20.12 33.63 3.49
CA THR A 144 -19.93 33.23 4.89
C THR A 144 -20.40 34.39 5.78
N PRO A 145 -21.14 34.14 6.87
CA PRO A 145 -21.51 35.21 7.80
C PRO A 145 -20.23 35.79 8.41
N GLN A 146 -19.86 37.01 8.06
CA GLN A 146 -18.78 37.73 8.74
C GLN A 146 -19.25 38.05 10.16
N HIS A 147 -18.89 37.19 11.11
CA HIS A 147 -18.96 37.52 12.53
C HIS A 147 -18.02 38.70 12.81
N PRO A 148 -18.38 39.61 13.74
CA PRO A 148 -17.48 40.67 14.16
C PRO A 148 -16.14 40.09 14.64
N PRO A 149 -15.04 40.83 14.46
CA PRO A 149 -13.72 40.37 14.88
C PRO A 149 -13.74 40.01 16.37
N ARG A 150 -13.36 38.77 16.66
CA ARG A 150 -13.45 38.20 18.01
C ARG A 150 -12.26 38.64 18.85
N ASP A 151 -12.52 38.96 20.12
CA ASP A 151 -11.49 39.34 21.09
C ASP A 151 -10.57 38.17 21.41
N ALA A 152 -9.26 38.40 21.43
CA ALA A 152 -8.27 37.38 21.79
C ALA A 152 -7.95 37.31 23.29
N SER A 153 -8.80 37.90 24.13
CA SER A 153 -8.69 37.77 25.57
C SER A 153 -8.86 36.30 25.98
N PRO A 154 -8.38 35.88 27.18
CA PRO A 154 -8.62 34.53 27.68
C PRO A 154 -10.12 34.14 27.68
N ALA A 155 -11.01 35.11 27.93
CA ALA A 155 -12.45 34.90 27.85
C ALA A 155 -12.95 34.69 26.41
N GLY A 156 -12.40 35.43 25.44
CA GLY A 156 -12.72 35.24 24.01
C GLY A 156 -12.22 33.90 23.48
N LEU A 157 -11.01 33.47 23.86
CA LEU A 157 -10.49 32.14 23.52
C LEU A 157 -11.34 31.02 24.15
N LEU A 158 -11.80 31.19 25.39
CA LEU A 158 -12.73 30.25 26.03
C LEU A 158 -14.06 30.18 25.27
N SER A 159 -14.63 31.31 24.85
CA SER A 159 -15.86 31.31 24.05
C SER A 159 -15.68 30.55 22.72
N ILE A 160 -14.55 30.75 22.04
CA ILE A 160 -14.22 29.99 20.82
C ILE A 160 -14.09 28.49 21.13
N ALA A 161 -13.46 28.14 22.25
CA ALA A 161 -13.31 26.76 22.69
C ALA A 161 -14.66 26.07 22.96
N GLU A 162 -15.58 26.74 23.65
CA GLU A 162 -16.93 26.24 23.96
C GLU A 162 -17.81 26.09 22.71
N GLU A 163 -17.74 27.05 21.78
CA GLU A 163 -18.40 26.93 20.47
C GLU A 163 -17.85 25.74 19.69
N THR A 164 -16.52 25.61 19.65
CA THR A 164 -15.83 24.51 18.96
C THR A 164 -16.21 23.15 19.56
N LEU A 165 -16.30 23.04 20.89
CA LEU A 165 -16.79 21.85 21.58
C LEU A 165 -18.21 21.50 21.15
N THR A 166 -19.11 22.48 21.14
CA THR A 166 -20.52 22.27 20.79
C THR A 166 -20.67 21.80 19.34
N GLU A 167 -19.98 22.46 18.41
CA GLU A 167 -20.03 22.09 17.00
C GLU A 167 -19.39 20.72 16.77
N PHE A 168 -18.23 20.45 17.38
CA PHE A 168 -17.56 19.15 17.32
C PHE A 168 -18.48 18.01 17.80
N LEU A 169 -19.12 18.16 18.96
CA LEU A 169 -20.02 17.13 19.49
C LEU A 169 -21.22 16.88 18.57
N SER A 170 -21.72 17.93 17.92
CA SER A 170 -22.82 17.80 16.94
C SER A 170 -22.39 17.04 15.67
N LYS A 171 -21.12 17.12 15.25
CA LYS A 171 -20.55 16.29 14.17
C LYS A 171 -20.22 14.87 14.62
N ALA A 172 -19.63 14.73 15.81
CA ALA A 172 -19.11 13.47 16.34
C ALA A 172 -20.20 12.51 16.79
N THR A 173 -21.35 13.03 17.21
CA THR A 173 -22.50 12.21 17.61
C THR A 173 -23.73 12.47 16.77
N GLY A 174 -23.91 13.67 16.21
CA GLY A 174 -25.14 14.06 15.53
C GLY A 174 -25.12 14.04 14.01
N THR A 175 -26.11 14.74 13.44
CA THR A 175 -26.43 14.78 12.01
C THR A 175 -26.07 16.14 11.39
N ALA A 176 -25.16 16.89 12.04
CA ALA A 176 -24.72 18.20 11.54
C ALA A 176 -24.05 18.11 10.16
N VAL A 177 -23.53 16.93 9.82
CA VAL A 177 -23.01 16.58 8.50
C VAL A 177 -23.74 15.34 8.02
N GLU A 178 -24.07 15.30 6.73
CA GLU A 178 -24.60 14.12 6.09
C GLU A 178 -23.46 13.11 5.89
N TRP A 179 -23.44 12.08 6.74
CA TRP A 179 -22.43 11.04 6.75
C TRP A 179 -22.84 9.87 5.86
N VAL A 180 -21.99 9.53 4.88
CA VAL A 180 -22.15 8.34 4.05
C VAL A 180 -21.03 7.35 4.40
N GLN A 181 -21.39 6.08 4.60
CA GLN A 181 -20.41 5.05 4.92
C GLN A 181 -19.38 4.94 3.79
N MET A 182 -18.09 4.86 4.16
CA MET A 182 -17.00 4.75 3.20
C MET A 182 -17.18 3.47 2.34
N PRO A 183 -17.09 3.58 1.00
CA PRO A 183 -17.17 2.42 0.10
C PRO A 183 -16.11 1.36 0.41
N GLY A 184 -16.45 0.08 0.19
CA GLY A 184 -15.53 -1.05 0.39
C GLY A 184 -15.37 -1.52 1.84
N MET A 185 -15.96 -0.85 2.82
CA MET A 185 -15.92 -1.26 4.22
C MET A 185 -16.87 -2.42 4.51
N LYS A 186 -16.33 -3.57 4.93
CA LYS A 186 -17.12 -4.72 5.42
C LYS A 186 -17.32 -4.62 6.94
N PRO A 187 -18.57 -4.56 7.44
CA PRO A 187 -18.82 -4.59 8.89
C PRO A 187 -18.46 -5.97 9.46
N GLY A 188 -17.86 -5.99 10.65
CA GLY A 188 -17.50 -7.25 11.32
C GLY A 188 -16.67 -7.04 12.61
N PRO A 189 -16.50 -8.07 13.44
CA PRO A 189 -15.75 -7.99 14.70
C PRO A 189 -14.25 -7.69 14.52
N ASP A 190 -13.74 -7.90 13.31
CA ASP A 190 -12.36 -7.60 12.90
C ASP A 190 -12.25 -6.28 12.12
N SER A 191 -13.35 -5.57 11.85
CA SER A 191 -13.30 -4.27 11.14
C SER A 191 -12.57 -3.23 11.98
N ILE A 192 -11.87 -2.29 11.34
CA ILE A 192 -11.15 -1.18 12.00
C ILE A 192 -12.06 -0.23 12.79
N GLY A 193 -13.32 -0.17 12.40
CA GLY A 193 -14.33 0.73 12.94
C GLY A 193 -15.39 1.01 11.89
N ILE A 194 -16.31 1.90 12.22
CA ILE A 194 -17.26 2.48 11.28
C ILE A 194 -16.63 3.77 10.77
N ILE A 195 -16.46 3.88 9.46
CA ILE A 195 -15.90 5.08 8.82
C ILE A 195 -16.94 5.63 7.87
N ALA A 196 -17.20 6.93 7.99
CA ALA A 196 -18.09 7.68 7.14
C ALA A 196 -17.40 8.94 6.63
N ILE A 197 -17.79 9.37 5.44
CA ILE A 197 -17.29 10.54 4.75
C ILE A 197 -18.46 11.46 4.42
N SER A 198 -18.19 12.75 4.31
CA SER A 198 -19.19 13.72 3.85
C SER A 198 -19.28 13.79 2.33
N HIS A 199 -20.47 14.10 1.83
CA HIS A 199 -20.67 14.58 0.46
C HIS A 199 -21.16 16.03 0.48
N GLY A 200 -20.46 16.92 -0.23
CA GLY A 200 -20.94 18.30 -0.45
C GLY A 200 -20.88 19.24 0.75
N CYS A 201 -20.08 18.94 1.79
CA CYS A 201 -19.75 19.94 2.81
C CYS A 201 -18.65 20.90 2.31
N THR A 202 -18.49 22.03 2.99
CA THR A 202 -17.33 22.92 2.78
C THR A 202 -16.04 22.20 3.18
N GLY A 203 -15.07 22.11 2.27
CA GLY A 203 -13.86 21.32 2.50
C GLY A 203 -14.14 19.81 2.54
N MET A 204 -13.28 19.08 3.23
CA MET A 204 -13.36 17.63 3.41
C MET A 204 -13.76 17.28 4.83
N ALA A 205 -14.61 16.27 5.00
CA ALA A 205 -14.92 15.77 6.33
C ALA A 205 -15.02 14.24 6.38
N ALA A 206 -14.44 13.68 7.43
CA ALA A 206 -14.45 12.27 7.76
C ALA A 206 -14.85 12.07 9.23
N ARG A 207 -15.60 11.01 9.50
CA ARG A 207 -15.95 10.57 10.83
C ARG A 207 -15.62 9.10 10.99
N ALA A 208 -14.95 8.76 12.07
CA ALA A 208 -14.65 7.36 12.41
C ALA A 208 -15.08 7.05 13.83
N CYS A 209 -15.60 5.84 14.05
CA CYS A 209 -15.94 5.32 15.37
C CYS A 209 -15.33 3.92 15.54
N GLY A 210 -14.60 3.69 16.64
CA GLY A 210 -13.96 2.41 16.90
C GLY A 210 -13.79 2.10 18.38
N LEU A 211 -13.74 0.80 18.70
CA LEU A 211 -13.42 0.30 20.04
C LEU A 211 -11.91 0.08 20.18
N VAL A 212 -11.32 0.55 21.27
CA VAL A 212 -9.90 0.44 21.57
C VAL A 212 -9.70 -0.10 22.98
N GLY A 213 -8.72 -0.98 23.19
CA GLY A 213 -8.42 -1.57 24.51
C GLY A 213 -7.55 -0.69 25.42
N LEU A 214 -7.65 0.63 25.30
CA LEU A 214 -6.88 1.63 26.07
C LEU A 214 -7.85 2.54 26.84
N ASP A 215 -7.43 3.03 28.01
CA ASP A 215 -8.20 4.01 28.79
C ASP A 215 -8.28 5.38 28.11
N PRO A 216 -9.27 6.24 28.45
CA PRO A 216 -9.48 7.50 27.76
C PRO A 216 -8.26 8.44 27.77
N THR A 217 -7.56 8.51 28.91
CA THR A 217 -6.39 9.37 29.06
C THR A 217 -5.25 8.94 28.15
N ARG A 218 -4.96 7.63 28.09
CA ARG A 218 -3.91 7.09 27.23
C ARG A 218 -4.24 7.27 25.75
N VAL A 219 -5.50 7.11 25.36
CA VAL A 219 -5.95 7.39 23.99
C VAL A 219 -5.69 8.85 23.62
N ALA A 220 -6.06 9.81 24.48
CA ALA A 220 -5.84 11.22 24.22
C ALA A 220 -4.36 11.59 24.11
N GLU A 221 -3.50 11.05 24.97
CA GLU A 221 -2.04 11.25 24.89
C GLU A 221 -1.49 10.83 23.52
N ILE A 222 -1.86 9.62 23.06
CA ILE A 222 -1.41 9.08 21.78
C ILE A 222 -1.92 9.94 20.62
N LEU A 223 -3.21 10.31 20.65
CA LEU A 223 -3.82 11.08 19.55
C LEU A 223 -3.31 12.54 19.50
N LYS A 224 -3.01 13.16 20.65
CA LYS A 224 -2.40 14.50 20.72
C LYS A 224 -0.99 14.52 20.12
N ASP A 225 -0.22 13.45 20.29
CA ASP A 225 1.12 13.27 19.69
C ASP A 225 1.01 12.85 18.21
N ARG A 226 0.47 13.75 17.37
CA ARG A 226 0.27 13.53 15.93
C ARG A 226 1.53 13.07 15.19
N PRO A 227 2.73 13.68 15.39
CA PRO A 227 3.94 13.23 14.69
C PRO A 227 4.29 11.76 14.94
N SER A 228 3.83 11.18 16.05
CA SER A 228 4.08 9.76 16.33
C SER A 228 3.29 8.80 15.45
N TRP A 229 2.17 9.20 14.84
CA TRP A 229 1.28 8.28 14.12
C TRP A 229 0.76 8.80 12.79
N TYR A 230 0.61 10.11 12.64
CA TYR A 230 0.15 10.72 11.40
C TYR A 230 1.36 10.99 10.50
N ARG A 231 1.57 10.13 9.50
CA ARG A 231 2.76 10.15 8.63
C ARG A 231 2.96 11.45 7.87
N ASP A 232 1.87 12.14 7.53
CA ASP A 232 1.93 13.42 6.83
C ASP A 232 2.18 14.59 7.80
N CYS A 233 2.10 14.38 9.11
CA CYS A 233 2.40 15.39 10.12
C CYS A 233 3.92 15.55 10.31
N ARG A 234 4.43 16.73 9.98
CA ARG A 234 5.83 17.10 10.20
C ARG A 234 6.10 17.46 11.65
N ALA A 235 5.32 18.40 12.17
CA ALA A 235 5.55 18.99 13.49
C ALA A 235 4.24 19.52 14.08
N VAL A 236 4.18 19.49 15.41
CA VAL A 236 3.15 20.18 16.21
C VAL A 236 3.89 20.88 17.34
N GLU A 237 3.78 22.21 17.38
CA GLU A 237 4.38 23.05 18.41
C GLU A 237 3.28 23.69 19.24
N VAL A 238 3.30 23.46 20.56
CA VAL A 238 2.39 24.12 21.49
C VAL A 238 3.03 25.45 21.91
N LEU A 239 2.45 26.55 21.44
CA LEU A 239 2.98 27.89 21.67
C LEU A 239 2.49 28.49 23.00
N ASN A 240 1.28 28.15 23.42
CA ASN A 240 0.71 28.63 24.67
C ASN A 240 -0.28 27.62 25.26
N MET A 241 -0.42 27.61 26.59
CA MET A 241 -1.35 26.77 27.32
C MET A 241 -2.07 27.58 28.40
N LEU A 242 -3.40 27.53 28.41
CA LEU A 242 -4.27 28.27 29.32
C LEU A 242 -5.23 27.31 30.03
N PRO A 243 -5.16 27.17 31.37
CA PRO A 243 -6.17 26.42 32.10
C PRO A 243 -7.50 27.18 32.13
N THR A 244 -8.61 26.45 32.11
CA THR A 244 -9.97 27.01 32.18
C THR A 244 -10.59 26.75 33.56
N ALA A 245 -11.55 27.59 33.97
CA ALA A 245 -12.21 27.46 35.27
C ALA A 245 -12.96 26.13 35.44
N ASN A 246 -13.41 25.53 34.34
CA ASN A 246 -14.16 24.27 34.32
C ASN A 246 -13.24 23.03 34.31
N GLY A 247 -11.95 23.18 34.60
CA GLY A 247 -10.99 22.06 34.64
C GLY A 247 -10.48 21.61 33.26
N GLY A 248 -10.89 22.26 32.18
CA GLY A 248 -10.34 22.03 30.83
C GLY A 248 -9.07 22.86 30.55
N THR A 249 -8.40 22.57 29.44
CA THR A 249 -7.16 23.24 29.00
C THR A 249 -7.28 23.71 27.56
N ILE A 250 -6.93 24.96 27.30
CA ILE A 250 -6.81 25.54 25.96
C ILE A 250 -5.34 25.58 25.56
N GLU A 251 -5.01 25.04 24.41
CA GLU A 251 -3.67 25.00 23.83
C GLU A 251 -3.69 25.75 22.50
N LEU A 252 -2.80 26.72 22.32
CA LEU A 252 -2.56 27.36 21.03
C LEU A 252 -1.41 26.65 20.35
N LEU A 253 -1.64 26.12 19.15
CA LEU A 253 -0.69 25.24 18.50
C LEU A 253 -0.50 25.55 17.02
N TYR A 254 0.74 25.36 16.59
CA TYR A 254 1.16 25.47 15.20
C TYR A 254 1.46 24.07 14.68
N MET A 255 0.77 23.65 13.62
CA MET A 255 0.93 22.34 13.02
C MET A 255 1.38 22.46 11.57
N GLN A 256 2.26 21.56 11.15
CA GLN A 256 2.77 21.49 9.78
C GLN A 256 2.57 20.10 9.19
N LEU A 257 2.11 20.06 7.93
CA LEU A 257 1.97 18.84 7.15
C LEU A 257 2.93 18.84 5.96
N TYR A 258 3.53 17.70 5.68
CA TYR A 258 4.31 17.45 4.48
C TYR A 258 3.44 17.54 3.23
N ALA A 259 4.02 18.01 2.12
CA ALA A 259 3.42 17.81 0.81
C ALA A 259 3.58 16.33 0.38
N PRO A 260 2.52 15.71 -0.17
CA PRO A 260 2.57 14.34 -0.66
C PRO A 260 3.34 14.19 -1.98
N THR A 261 3.50 15.29 -2.73
CA THR A 261 4.16 15.33 -4.05
C THR A 261 5.12 16.52 -4.13
N THR A 262 6.00 16.55 -5.15
CA THR A 262 6.87 17.71 -5.41
C THR A 262 6.16 18.85 -6.16
N LEU A 263 4.90 18.66 -6.54
CA LEU A 263 4.13 19.59 -7.39
C LEU A 263 3.16 20.49 -6.61
N ALA A 264 3.14 20.35 -5.29
CA ALA A 264 2.29 21.15 -4.40
C ALA A 264 3.08 21.55 -3.15
N PRO A 265 2.87 22.77 -2.62
CA PRO A 265 3.52 23.20 -1.39
C PRO A 265 2.93 22.47 -0.16
N PRO A 266 3.67 22.34 0.95
CA PRO A 266 3.18 21.82 2.23
C PRO A 266 2.13 22.73 2.89
N ARG A 267 1.41 22.20 3.90
CA ARG A 267 0.35 22.96 4.62
C ARG A 267 0.76 23.28 6.05
N ASP A 268 0.37 24.45 6.53
CA ASP A 268 0.45 24.81 7.93
C ASP A 268 -0.93 25.16 8.50
N PHE A 269 -1.05 25.07 9.82
CA PHE A 269 -2.28 25.35 10.56
C PHE A 269 -1.95 26.15 11.82
N TRP A 270 -2.81 27.14 12.09
CA TRP A 270 -2.82 27.87 13.35
C TRP A 270 -4.08 27.51 14.11
N LEU A 271 -3.94 26.72 15.19
CA LEU A 271 -5.04 26.01 15.81
C LEU A 271 -5.22 26.40 17.27
N LEU A 272 -6.48 26.41 17.70
CA LEU A 272 -6.87 26.31 19.11
C LEU A 272 -7.32 24.87 19.35
N ARG A 273 -6.74 24.23 20.38
CA ARG A 273 -7.16 22.93 20.89
C ARG A 273 -7.72 23.10 22.28
N TYR A 274 -8.92 22.58 22.52
CA TYR A 274 -9.55 22.54 23.83
C TYR A 274 -9.69 21.11 24.29
N SER A 275 -9.18 20.80 25.48
CA SER A 275 -9.32 19.49 26.12
C SER A 275 -10.13 19.62 27.40
N THR A 276 -11.15 18.79 27.57
CA THR A 276 -12.01 18.82 28.75
C THR A 276 -12.55 17.43 29.08
N VAL A 277 -12.88 17.21 30.36
CA VAL A 277 -13.53 15.99 30.84
C VAL A 277 -15.00 16.32 31.08
N MET A 278 -15.89 15.52 30.53
CA MET A 278 -17.34 15.65 30.71
C MET A 278 -17.81 14.95 31.99
N ASP A 279 -19.02 15.29 32.44
CA ASP A 279 -19.61 14.75 33.68
C ASP A 279 -19.79 13.22 33.66
N ASP A 280 -19.91 12.62 32.48
CA ASP A 280 -20.02 11.17 32.27
C ASP A 280 -18.66 10.44 32.28
N GLY A 281 -17.57 11.18 32.53
CA GLY A 281 -16.20 10.67 32.50
C GLY A 281 -15.60 10.56 31.09
N SER A 282 -16.32 11.01 30.05
CA SER A 282 -15.80 11.08 28.69
C SER A 282 -14.76 12.20 28.56
N LEU A 283 -13.70 11.94 27.81
CA LEU A 283 -12.67 12.93 27.51
C LEU A 283 -12.89 13.47 26.10
N VAL A 284 -12.93 14.79 25.97
CA VAL A 284 -13.07 15.47 24.68
C VAL A 284 -11.85 16.31 24.40
N VAL A 285 -11.31 16.18 23.19
CA VAL A 285 -10.26 17.05 22.65
C VAL A 285 -10.77 17.58 21.32
N CYS A 286 -11.14 18.86 21.25
CA CYS A 286 -11.61 19.49 20.02
C CYS A 286 -10.63 20.55 19.53
N GLU A 287 -10.57 20.74 18.21
CA GLU A 287 -9.63 21.62 17.54
C GLU A 287 -10.31 22.43 16.45
N ARG A 288 -9.83 23.65 16.23
CA ARG A 288 -10.28 24.56 15.18
C ARG A 288 -9.17 25.54 14.80
N SER A 289 -9.10 25.94 13.54
CA SER A 289 -8.25 27.05 13.09
C SER A 289 -8.70 28.39 13.66
N LEU A 290 -7.75 29.14 14.19
CA LEU A 290 -7.99 30.51 14.63
C LEU A 290 -7.92 31.45 13.42
N GLY A 291 -9.04 32.12 13.14
CA GLY A 291 -9.09 33.24 12.19
C GLY A 291 -8.45 34.51 12.74
N ASN A 292 -8.52 35.61 11.98
CA ASN A 292 -8.02 36.92 12.43
C ASN A 292 -8.82 37.43 13.65
N THR A 293 -8.32 37.15 14.86
CA THR A 293 -8.82 37.74 16.10
C THR A 293 -8.28 39.17 16.26
N GLN A 294 -9.12 40.11 16.68
CA GLN A 294 -8.64 41.46 17.01
C GLN A 294 -7.71 41.38 18.23
N ASN A 295 -6.50 41.94 18.11
CA ASN A 295 -5.46 41.98 19.15
C ASN A 295 -4.99 40.60 19.67
N GLY A 296 -5.17 39.53 18.89
CA GLY A 296 -4.70 38.19 19.26
C GLY A 296 -3.39 37.74 18.66
N PRO A 297 -2.86 36.60 19.13
CA PRO A 297 -1.69 35.98 18.52
C PRO A 297 -2.05 35.59 17.07
N SER A 298 -1.56 36.38 16.13
CA SER A 298 -1.65 36.10 14.71
C SER A 298 -0.36 35.42 14.27
N MET A 299 -0.50 34.29 13.58
CA MET A 299 0.64 33.63 12.96
C MET A 299 0.79 34.14 11.53
N PRO A 300 1.87 34.89 11.20
CA PRO A 300 2.09 35.37 9.85
C PRO A 300 2.22 34.18 8.88
N PRO A 301 1.94 34.39 7.58
CA PRO A 301 2.19 33.38 6.56
C PRO A 301 3.66 32.94 6.60
N VAL A 302 3.89 31.64 6.66
CA VAL A 302 5.24 31.07 6.66
C VAL A 302 5.67 30.82 5.21
N PRO A 303 6.89 31.23 4.80
CA PRO A 303 7.38 31.00 3.45
C PRO A 303 7.29 29.52 3.05
N ASN A 304 6.86 29.25 1.81
CA ASN A 304 6.72 27.92 1.22
C ASN A 304 5.59 27.04 1.81
N PHE A 305 4.76 27.56 2.72
CA PHE A 305 3.57 26.87 3.21
C PHE A 305 2.29 27.56 2.72
N VAL A 306 1.25 26.76 2.51
CA VAL A 306 -0.12 27.25 2.30
C VAL A 306 -0.90 27.04 3.59
N ARG A 307 -1.49 28.12 4.10
CA ARG A 307 -2.32 28.09 5.31
C ARG A 307 -3.63 27.39 5.03
N ALA A 308 -3.82 26.23 5.64
CA ALA A 308 -5.05 25.45 5.56
C ALA A 308 -5.95 25.75 6.77
N GLU A 309 -7.24 25.42 6.62
CA GLU A 309 -8.25 25.63 7.65
C GLU A 309 -8.69 24.30 8.26
N MET A 310 -8.67 24.21 9.58
CA MET A 310 -9.31 23.13 10.33
C MET A 310 -10.64 23.65 10.87
N LEU A 311 -11.72 23.10 10.37
CA LEU A 311 -13.05 23.32 10.92
C LEU A 311 -13.20 22.46 12.20
N PRO A 312 -14.20 22.69 13.06
CA PRO A 312 -14.33 21.96 14.32
C PRO A 312 -14.23 20.45 14.16
N SER A 313 -13.12 19.92 14.68
CA SER A 313 -12.59 18.56 14.54
C SER A 313 -12.12 18.06 15.91
N GLY A 314 -11.79 16.77 16.03
CA GLY A 314 -11.21 16.24 17.27
C GLY A 314 -11.64 14.83 17.62
N TYR A 315 -11.57 14.54 18.93
CA TYR A 315 -11.72 13.21 19.51
C TYR A 315 -12.69 13.26 20.69
N LEU A 316 -13.71 12.40 20.67
CA LEU A 316 -14.58 12.11 21.80
C LEU A 316 -14.28 10.68 22.26
N ILE A 317 -13.76 10.54 23.47
CA ILE A 317 -13.25 9.28 24.00
C ILE A 317 -14.08 8.90 25.22
N ARG A 318 -14.92 7.88 25.05
CA ARG A 318 -15.84 7.42 26.09
C ARG A 318 -15.32 6.16 26.76
N PRO A 319 -15.31 6.07 28.10
CA PRO A 319 -14.95 4.83 28.79
C PRO A 319 -15.97 3.72 28.46
N CYS A 320 -15.51 2.47 28.37
CA CYS A 320 -16.36 1.31 28.10
C CYS A 320 -16.42 0.35 29.30
N GLU A 321 -17.61 -0.17 29.59
CA GLU A 321 -17.81 -1.20 30.63
C GLU A 321 -17.08 -2.50 30.23
N GLY A 322 -16.08 -2.91 31.02
CA GLY A 322 -15.22 -4.07 30.71
C GLY A 322 -13.79 -3.72 30.28
N GLY A 323 -13.42 -2.44 30.30
CA GLY A 323 -12.07 -1.95 30.02
C GLY A 323 -11.91 -1.48 28.57
N GLY A 324 -11.16 -0.39 28.38
CA GLY A 324 -10.98 0.26 27.08
C GLY A 324 -11.86 1.49 26.86
N SER A 325 -11.89 1.98 25.63
CA SER A 325 -12.60 3.21 25.23
C SER A 325 -13.28 3.07 23.87
N ILE A 326 -14.43 3.73 23.72
CA ILE A 326 -15.05 4.00 22.43
C ILE A 326 -14.56 5.36 21.96
N VAL A 327 -13.91 5.40 20.81
CA VAL A 327 -13.34 6.62 20.24
C VAL A 327 -14.16 7.05 19.05
N HIS A 328 -14.66 8.28 19.08
CA HIS A 328 -15.21 8.98 17.93
C HIS A 328 -14.21 10.02 17.46
N ILE A 329 -13.86 9.99 16.18
CA ILE A 329 -12.93 10.90 15.52
C ILE A 329 -13.71 11.69 14.47
N VAL A 330 -13.52 13.01 14.44
CA VAL A 330 -14.00 13.87 13.37
C VAL A 330 -12.83 14.65 12.83
N ASP A 331 -12.55 14.49 11.55
CA ASP A 331 -11.58 15.30 10.82
C ASP A 331 -12.35 16.15 9.81
N HIS A 332 -12.28 17.47 9.91
CA HIS A 332 -12.97 18.40 9.02
C HIS A 332 -12.01 19.55 8.65
N MET A 333 -11.56 19.57 7.40
CA MET A 333 -10.45 20.40 6.98
C MET A 333 -10.68 20.96 5.57
N ASP A 334 -10.26 22.20 5.35
CA ASP A 334 -10.04 22.76 4.02
C ASP A 334 -8.52 22.86 3.78
N LEU A 335 -8.03 22.12 2.78
CA LEU A 335 -6.61 22.08 2.44
C LEU A 335 -6.23 23.06 1.31
N GLU A 336 -7.10 24.03 1.01
CA GLU A 336 -6.90 25.05 -0.01
C GLU A 336 -6.59 24.42 -1.37
N ALA A 337 -7.43 23.49 -1.80
CA ALA A 337 -7.19 22.69 -3.00
C ALA A 337 -7.06 23.51 -4.29
N TRP A 338 -7.64 24.72 -4.32
CA TRP A 338 -7.48 25.67 -5.42
C TRP A 338 -6.04 26.16 -5.61
N SER A 339 -5.20 26.05 -4.57
CA SER A 339 -3.77 26.42 -4.62
C SER A 339 -2.90 25.39 -5.37
N VAL A 340 -3.43 24.21 -5.71
CA VAL A 340 -2.68 23.16 -6.40
C VAL A 340 -3.13 22.96 -7.86
N PRO A 341 -2.28 22.36 -8.72
CA PRO A 341 -2.68 21.97 -10.06
C PRO A 341 -3.96 21.10 -10.05
N GLU A 342 -4.83 21.29 -11.05
CA GLU A 342 -6.13 20.62 -11.14
C GLU A 342 -6.03 19.10 -11.03
N VAL A 343 -4.99 18.51 -11.64
CA VAL A 343 -4.72 17.07 -11.59
C VAL A 343 -4.47 16.54 -10.17
N LEU A 344 -4.06 17.38 -9.22
CA LEU A 344 -3.77 17.00 -7.83
C LEU A 344 -4.90 17.35 -6.85
N ARG A 345 -5.90 18.14 -7.26
CA ARG A 345 -7.03 18.52 -6.40
C ARG A 345 -7.70 17.34 -5.70
N PRO A 346 -7.86 16.14 -6.31
CA PRO A 346 -8.42 14.99 -5.61
C PRO A 346 -7.69 14.62 -4.31
N LEU A 347 -6.38 14.92 -4.19
CA LEU A 347 -5.62 14.68 -2.96
C LEU A 347 -5.97 15.63 -1.80
N TYR A 348 -6.63 16.75 -2.11
CA TYR A 348 -6.92 17.85 -1.20
C TYR A 348 -8.42 18.13 -1.04
N GLU A 349 -9.27 17.51 -1.86
CA GLU A 349 -10.74 17.66 -1.83
C GLU A 349 -11.46 16.34 -1.53
N SER A 350 -10.75 15.21 -1.49
CA SER A 350 -11.36 13.90 -1.24
C SER A 350 -11.46 13.57 0.25
N SER A 351 -12.69 13.58 0.79
CA SER A 351 -13.00 13.09 2.14
C SER A 351 -12.57 11.63 2.36
N ALA A 352 -12.54 10.80 1.32
CA ALA A 352 -12.05 9.41 1.41
C ALA A 352 -10.54 9.35 1.64
N VAL A 353 -9.78 10.18 0.91
CA VAL A 353 -8.31 10.29 1.10
C VAL A 353 -7.99 10.84 2.50
N LEU A 354 -8.75 11.85 2.96
CA LEU A 354 -8.63 12.38 4.32
C LEU A 354 -8.85 11.25 5.35
N ALA A 355 -10.00 10.58 5.28
CA ALA A 355 -10.37 9.51 6.21
C ALA A 355 -9.32 8.40 6.31
N GLN A 356 -8.71 8.02 5.19
CA GLN A 356 -7.67 6.98 5.15
C GLN A 356 -6.37 7.44 5.81
N LYS A 357 -5.93 8.66 5.50
CA LYS A 357 -4.66 9.20 5.99
C LYS A 357 -4.71 9.62 7.46
N THR A 358 -5.87 10.03 7.96
CA THR A 358 -6.03 10.53 9.33
C THR A 358 -6.85 9.58 10.19
N SER A 359 -8.15 9.47 9.96
CA SER A 359 -9.08 8.81 10.90
C SER A 359 -8.82 7.31 11.02
N MET A 360 -8.58 6.64 9.89
CA MET A 360 -8.24 5.21 9.86
C MET A 360 -6.85 4.97 10.47
N ALA A 361 -5.84 5.76 10.06
CA ALA A 361 -4.48 5.65 10.59
C ALA A 361 -4.45 5.79 12.13
N ALA A 362 -5.22 6.73 12.69
CA ALA A 362 -5.38 6.89 14.13
C ALA A 362 -5.93 5.62 14.81
N LEU A 363 -7.02 5.05 14.29
CA LEU A 363 -7.61 3.82 14.82
C LEU A 363 -6.65 2.62 14.68
N ARG A 364 -5.92 2.50 13.56
CA ARG A 364 -4.89 1.46 13.37
C ARG A 364 -3.81 1.57 14.43
N GLN A 365 -3.28 2.76 14.66
CA GLN A 365 -2.23 2.98 15.64
C GLN A 365 -2.68 2.59 17.05
N LEU A 366 -3.88 3.00 17.46
CA LEU A 366 -4.44 2.68 18.77
C LEU A 366 -4.63 1.16 18.95
N ARG A 367 -5.14 0.48 17.93
CA ARG A 367 -5.25 -0.99 17.91
C ARG A 367 -3.89 -1.65 18.00
N GLN A 368 -2.94 -1.23 17.17
CA GLN A 368 -1.59 -1.80 17.12
C GLN A 368 -0.89 -1.69 18.48
N ILE A 369 -0.99 -0.55 19.18
CA ILE A 369 -0.45 -0.38 20.54
C ILE A 369 -1.11 -1.38 21.52
N THR A 370 -2.43 -1.57 21.42
CA THR A 370 -3.18 -2.52 22.26
C THR A 370 -2.73 -3.96 22.01
N LEU A 371 -2.55 -4.36 20.74
CA LEU A 371 -2.09 -5.71 20.39
C LEU A 371 -0.69 -5.98 20.93
N GLU A 372 0.23 -5.02 20.79
CA GLU A 372 1.61 -5.14 21.28
C GLU A 372 1.69 -5.23 22.81
N ALA A 373 0.84 -4.51 23.52
CA ALA A 373 0.75 -4.63 24.98
C ALA A 373 0.28 -6.04 25.42
N SER A 374 -0.47 -6.74 24.56
CA SER A 374 -1.04 -8.06 24.86
C SER A 374 -0.16 -9.26 24.48
N GLN A 375 0.83 -9.09 23.59
CA GLN A 375 1.72 -10.16 23.15
C GLN A 375 3.20 -9.85 23.47
N PRO A 376 3.83 -10.58 24.41
CA PRO A 376 5.23 -10.34 24.79
C PRO A 376 6.25 -11.03 23.87
N ASN A 377 5.81 -11.66 22.77
CA ASN A 377 6.68 -12.53 21.99
C ASN A 377 7.60 -11.74 21.06
N VAL A 378 8.89 -11.89 21.32
CA VAL A 378 10.01 -11.48 20.49
C VAL A 378 9.82 -12.01 19.06
N THR A 379 9.87 -11.12 18.05
CA THR A 379 9.90 -11.52 16.63
C THR A 379 11.13 -12.38 16.36
N ASN A 380 11.16 -13.14 15.25
CA ASN A 380 12.27 -14.05 14.90
C ASN A 380 13.69 -13.42 14.94
N TRP A 381 13.78 -12.10 15.02
CA TRP A 381 15.01 -11.29 15.05
C TRP A 381 15.35 -10.63 16.39
N GLY A 382 14.71 -10.99 17.50
CA GLY A 382 15.09 -10.44 18.81
C GLY A 382 14.51 -9.05 19.13
N ARG A 383 13.87 -8.37 18.15
CA ARG A 383 13.37 -7.00 18.31
C ARG A 383 11.92 -6.92 18.77
N ARG A 384 11.63 -5.96 19.64
CA ARG A 384 10.27 -5.61 20.07
C ARG A 384 9.50 -4.97 18.90
N PRO A 385 8.21 -5.28 18.72
CA PRO A 385 7.37 -4.66 17.69
C PRO A 385 7.42 -3.12 17.65
N ALA A 386 7.48 -2.48 18.83
CA ALA A 386 7.62 -1.03 18.96
C ALA A 386 8.87 -0.46 18.27
N ALA A 387 10.01 -1.17 18.33
CA ALA A 387 11.25 -0.74 17.69
C ALA A 387 11.15 -0.84 16.15
N LEU A 388 10.52 -1.89 15.64
CA LEU A 388 10.27 -2.05 14.19
C LEU A 388 9.33 -0.97 13.66
N ARG A 389 8.30 -0.59 14.43
CA ARG A 389 7.45 0.57 14.11
C ARG A 389 8.23 1.88 14.13
N ALA A 390 9.12 2.07 15.08
CA ALA A 390 9.97 3.27 15.14
C ALA A 390 10.86 3.38 13.89
N LEU A 391 11.44 2.27 13.43
CA LEU A 391 12.23 2.22 12.18
C LEU A 391 11.39 2.56 10.94
N SER A 392 10.20 1.96 10.79
CA SER A 392 9.26 2.28 9.70
C SER A 392 8.86 3.77 9.68
N LYS A 393 8.59 4.35 10.86
CA LYS A 393 8.33 5.79 11.01
C LYS A 393 9.54 6.64 10.65
N LYS A 394 10.74 6.23 11.06
CA LYS A 394 12.00 6.92 10.74
C LYS A 394 12.27 6.94 9.23
N LEU A 395 12.02 5.83 8.53
CA LEU A 395 12.07 5.75 7.06
C LEU A 395 11.07 6.72 6.41
N SER A 396 9.79 6.65 6.81
CA SER A 396 8.72 7.48 6.25
C SER A 396 8.99 8.97 6.46
N ARG A 397 9.40 9.34 7.68
CA ARG A 397 9.74 10.72 8.04
C ARG A 397 10.93 11.23 7.23
N GLY A 398 12.04 10.49 7.16
CA GLY A 398 13.22 10.92 6.42
C GLY A 398 12.96 11.04 4.91
N PHE A 399 12.10 10.19 4.34
CA PHE A 399 11.64 10.31 2.96
C PHE A 399 10.80 11.57 2.74
N ASN A 400 9.83 11.85 3.61
CA ASN A 400 8.99 13.05 3.55
C ASN A 400 9.81 14.34 3.73
N GLU A 401 10.80 14.36 4.63
CA GLU A 401 11.75 15.47 4.80
C GLU A 401 12.56 15.73 3.53
N ALA A 402 13.10 14.67 2.90
CA ALA A 402 13.87 14.78 1.66
C ALA A 402 13.00 15.26 0.47
N LEU A 403 11.77 14.77 0.40
CA LEU A 403 10.80 15.19 -0.61
C LEU A 403 10.41 16.66 -0.50
N ASN A 404 10.26 17.20 0.72
CA ASN A 404 9.84 18.58 0.91
C ASN A 404 11.04 19.53 0.86
N GLY A 405 12.18 19.16 1.46
CA GLY A 405 13.42 19.91 1.34
C GLY A 405 13.39 21.26 2.04
N PHE A 406 12.97 21.30 3.30
CA PHE A 406 12.82 22.54 4.06
C PHE A 406 14.16 23.25 4.32
N SER A 407 14.21 24.55 4.05
CA SER A 407 15.38 25.38 4.34
C SER A 407 15.73 25.45 5.83
N SER A 408 14.72 25.34 6.71
CA SER A 408 14.91 25.26 8.16
C SER A 408 15.74 24.05 8.60
N GLU A 409 15.76 22.99 7.78
CA GLU A 409 16.52 21.76 8.02
C GLU A 409 17.84 21.74 7.24
N GLY A 410 18.26 22.88 6.67
CA GLY A 410 19.53 23.01 5.96
C GLY A 410 19.50 22.60 4.48
N TRP A 411 18.33 22.34 3.90
CA TRP A 411 18.20 22.09 2.47
C TRP A 411 18.27 23.38 1.66
N SER A 412 19.07 23.38 0.60
CA SER A 412 19.13 24.46 -0.38
C SER A 412 18.91 23.92 -1.80
N MET A 413 18.18 24.69 -2.60
CA MET A 413 17.97 24.40 -4.03
C MET A 413 19.20 24.90 -4.81
N ARG A 414 19.63 24.12 -5.80
CA ARG A 414 20.68 24.54 -6.72
C ARG A 414 20.06 25.20 -7.95
N ASP A 415 20.72 26.22 -8.49
CA ASP A 415 20.36 26.82 -9.77
C ASP A 415 20.33 25.74 -10.87
N ASN A 416 19.19 25.69 -11.58
CA ASN A 416 18.93 24.69 -12.59
C ASN A 416 19.70 25.00 -13.88
N ASP A 417 20.29 23.99 -14.50
CA ASP A 417 21.05 24.10 -15.75
C ASP A 417 20.11 24.17 -16.99
N GLY A 418 18.89 24.65 -16.80
CA GLY A 418 17.84 24.73 -17.84
C GLY A 418 17.07 23.42 -18.15
N MET A 419 17.26 22.35 -17.38
CA MET A 419 16.55 21.07 -17.54
C MET A 419 15.65 20.78 -16.31
N ASP A 420 14.36 21.12 -16.41
CA ASP A 420 13.42 21.25 -15.28
C ASP A 420 12.80 19.95 -14.72
N ASP A 421 13.09 18.77 -15.27
CA ASP A 421 12.34 17.55 -14.92
C ASP A 421 12.72 16.92 -13.57
N VAL A 422 13.92 17.22 -13.04
CA VAL A 422 14.43 16.64 -11.78
C VAL A 422 14.99 17.74 -10.88
N THR A 423 14.41 17.89 -9.70
CA THR A 423 14.87 18.85 -8.69
C THR A 423 16.01 18.28 -7.87
N ILE A 424 17.11 19.03 -7.77
CA ILE A 424 18.26 18.68 -6.91
C ILE A 424 18.30 19.61 -5.71
N LEU A 425 18.31 19.02 -4.52
CA LEU A 425 18.51 19.71 -3.26
C LEU A 425 19.79 19.22 -2.58
N VAL A 426 20.48 20.11 -1.89
CA VAL A 426 21.69 19.77 -1.13
C VAL A 426 21.49 20.15 0.33
N ASN A 427 21.93 19.30 1.24
CA ASN A 427 21.94 19.54 2.66
C ASN A 427 23.37 19.35 3.19
N SER A 428 23.95 20.45 3.70
CA SER A 428 25.30 20.46 4.28
C SER A 428 25.27 20.62 5.81
N SER A 429 24.10 20.42 6.44
CA SER A 429 23.94 20.64 7.87
C SER A 429 24.63 19.54 8.69
N PRO A 430 25.42 19.90 9.74
CA PRO A 430 26.15 18.94 10.56
C PRO A 430 25.23 17.96 11.32
N ASP A 431 23.99 18.36 11.60
CA ASP A 431 23.02 17.55 12.36
C ASP A 431 22.54 16.31 11.59
N LYS A 432 22.42 16.39 10.25
CA LYS A 432 22.15 15.20 9.39
C LYS A 432 23.43 14.38 9.12
N LEU A 433 24.61 14.95 9.39
CA LEU A 433 25.91 14.37 9.08
C LEU A 433 26.56 13.64 10.27
N MET A 434 26.30 14.08 11.51
CA MET A 434 26.90 13.56 12.74
C MET A 434 26.67 12.06 12.99
N GLY A 435 25.66 11.45 12.36
CA GLY A 435 25.46 10.00 12.44
C GLY A 435 25.80 9.21 11.18
N LEU A 436 26.12 9.85 10.05
CA LEU A 436 26.45 9.16 8.79
C LEU A 436 27.91 8.67 8.75
N ASN A 437 28.65 8.88 9.84
CA ASN A 437 29.93 8.22 10.10
C ASN A 437 29.71 6.71 10.24
N LEU A 438 29.49 6.02 9.12
CA LEU A 438 29.44 4.58 9.06
C LEU A 438 30.85 4.06 9.36
N SER A 439 31.10 3.73 10.63
CA SER A 439 32.30 3.00 11.04
C SER A 439 32.17 1.57 10.53
N PHE A 440 32.63 1.33 9.30
CA PHE A 440 32.78 -0.03 8.81
C PHE A 440 33.90 -0.73 9.61
N ALA A 441 33.85 -2.06 9.71
CA ALA A 441 34.73 -2.87 10.57
C ALA A 441 36.25 -2.79 10.28
N ASP A 442 36.68 -1.98 9.31
CA ASP A 442 38.09 -1.61 9.09
C ASP A 442 38.23 -0.11 9.41
N GLU A 443 39.22 0.26 10.21
CA GLU A 443 39.51 1.56 10.87
C GLU A 443 39.62 2.83 9.97
N PHE A 444 38.85 2.94 8.88
CA PHE A 444 38.81 4.09 7.97
C PHE A 444 37.42 4.72 7.93
N THR A 445 37.31 5.93 8.49
CA THR A 445 36.14 6.82 8.38
C THR A 445 36.06 7.46 6.98
N SER A 446 35.06 7.10 6.17
CA SER A 446 34.67 7.91 5.00
C SER A 446 33.92 9.15 5.51
N LEU A 447 34.43 10.34 5.18
CA LEU A 447 33.92 11.62 5.69
C LEU A 447 32.97 12.25 4.66
N SER A 448 31.81 11.63 4.43
CA SER A 448 30.73 12.30 3.70
C SER A 448 30.28 13.53 4.49
N ASN A 449 30.32 14.71 3.88
CA ASN A 449 30.05 15.98 4.55
C ASN A 449 28.84 16.73 3.98
N ALA A 450 28.10 16.11 3.05
CA ALA A 450 26.83 16.61 2.57
C ALA A 450 25.93 15.47 2.07
N VAL A 451 24.62 15.74 1.99
CA VAL A 451 23.61 14.86 1.40
C VAL A 451 22.92 15.56 0.25
N LEU A 452 22.79 14.87 -0.89
CA LEU A 452 22.09 15.35 -2.07
C LEU A 452 20.79 14.56 -2.24
N CYS A 453 19.68 15.26 -2.46
CA CYS A 453 18.39 14.65 -2.78
C CYS A 453 18.01 14.99 -4.22
N ALA A 454 17.76 13.96 -5.03
CA ALA A 454 17.17 14.09 -6.35
C ALA A 454 15.72 13.62 -6.29
N LYS A 455 14.78 14.50 -6.64
CA LYS A 455 13.34 14.25 -6.54
C LYS A 455 12.59 14.68 -7.79
N ALA A 456 11.51 13.98 -8.09
CA ALA A 456 10.63 14.26 -9.22
C ALA A 456 9.23 13.71 -8.96
N SER A 457 8.24 14.20 -9.71
CA SER A 457 6.90 13.62 -9.74
C SER A 457 6.46 13.44 -11.18
N MET A 458 5.78 12.33 -11.48
CA MET A 458 5.21 12.05 -12.79
C MET A 458 3.76 11.58 -12.65
N LEU A 459 2.98 11.78 -13.71
CA LEU A 459 1.64 11.22 -13.82
C LEU A 459 1.72 9.85 -14.50
N LEU A 460 1.09 8.85 -13.88
CA LEU A 460 0.88 7.52 -14.42
C LEU A 460 -0.59 7.38 -14.84
N GLN A 461 -0.82 6.69 -15.95
CA GLN A 461 -2.15 6.46 -16.50
C GLN A 461 -2.41 4.97 -16.60
N SER A 462 -3.62 4.58 -16.23
CA SER A 462 -4.17 3.24 -16.46
C SER A 462 -3.32 2.13 -15.83
N VAL A 463 -2.76 2.33 -14.64
CA VAL A 463 -2.04 1.29 -13.88
C VAL A 463 -2.44 1.36 -12.42
N THR A 464 -2.74 0.20 -11.83
CA THR A 464 -3.07 0.08 -10.41
C THR A 464 -1.80 0.25 -9.57
N PRO A 465 -1.78 1.15 -8.56
CA PRO A 465 -0.61 1.39 -7.71
C PRO A 465 -0.04 0.13 -7.05
N ALA A 466 -0.90 -0.77 -6.56
CA ALA A 466 -0.49 -2.02 -5.91
C ALA A 466 0.26 -2.97 -6.86
N VAL A 467 -0.22 -3.12 -8.10
CA VAL A 467 0.39 -3.99 -9.13
C VAL A 467 1.77 -3.45 -9.51
N LEU A 468 1.87 -2.15 -9.77
CA LEU A 468 3.14 -1.51 -10.11
C LEU A 468 4.15 -1.61 -8.96
N LEU A 469 3.71 -1.34 -7.72
CA LEU A 469 4.55 -1.49 -6.54
C LEU A 469 5.09 -2.92 -6.41
N ARG A 470 4.23 -3.91 -6.56
CA ARG A 470 4.60 -5.32 -6.47
C ARG A 470 5.62 -5.70 -7.54
N PHE A 471 5.37 -5.31 -8.79
CA PHE A 471 6.31 -5.56 -9.88
C PHE A 471 7.67 -4.91 -9.60
N LEU A 472 7.69 -3.62 -9.25
CA LEU A 472 8.96 -2.92 -8.95
C LEU A 472 9.68 -3.54 -7.73
N ARG A 473 8.95 -4.02 -6.72
CA ARG A 473 9.54 -4.72 -5.58
C ARG A 473 10.19 -6.05 -5.99
N GLU A 474 9.50 -6.85 -6.80
CA GLU A 474 9.96 -8.18 -7.25
C GLU A 474 11.09 -8.08 -8.28
N HIS A 475 11.07 -7.04 -9.13
CA HIS A 475 12.01 -6.81 -10.22
C HIS A 475 13.00 -5.67 -9.93
N ARG A 476 13.50 -5.58 -8.69
CA ARG A 476 14.42 -4.50 -8.25
C ARG A 476 15.63 -4.34 -9.17
N SER A 477 16.20 -5.43 -9.65
CA SER A 477 17.36 -5.43 -10.54
C SER A 477 17.11 -4.83 -11.93
N GLU A 478 15.85 -4.68 -12.36
CA GLU A 478 15.51 -4.17 -13.69
C GLU A 478 15.49 -2.64 -13.77
N TRP A 479 15.26 -1.97 -12.64
CA TRP A 479 15.24 -0.50 -12.57
C TRP A 479 16.36 0.08 -11.72
N VAL A 480 17.12 -0.75 -11.00
CA VAL A 480 18.36 -0.36 -10.34
C VAL A 480 19.50 -0.43 -11.36
N ASP A 481 20.04 0.73 -11.72
CA ASP A 481 21.26 0.81 -12.53
C ASP A 481 22.48 0.42 -11.67
N ASN A 482 23.00 -0.80 -11.87
CA ASN A 482 24.13 -1.33 -11.12
C ASN A 482 25.38 -0.44 -11.18
N ASP A 483 25.59 0.30 -12.28
CA ASP A 483 26.76 1.17 -12.43
C ASP A 483 26.64 2.42 -11.55
N ILE A 484 25.41 2.91 -11.37
CA ILE A 484 25.14 4.11 -10.58
C ILE A 484 25.03 3.79 -9.08
N ASP A 485 24.39 2.67 -8.71
CA ASP A 485 24.33 2.24 -7.31
C ASP A 485 25.72 1.80 -6.81
N ALA A 486 26.59 1.25 -7.67
CA ALA A 486 28.00 1.02 -7.35
C ALA A 486 28.74 2.35 -7.11
N TYR A 487 28.47 3.39 -7.89
CA TYR A 487 29.04 4.73 -7.68
C TYR A 487 28.46 5.41 -6.42
N ALA A 488 27.16 5.29 -6.13
CA ALA A 488 26.55 5.80 -4.90
C ALA A 488 27.06 5.06 -3.66
N ALA A 489 27.21 3.73 -3.74
CA ALA A 489 27.83 2.91 -2.71
C ALA A 489 29.34 3.19 -2.55
N ALA A 490 30.03 3.56 -3.64
CA ALA A 490 31.41 4.02 -3.60
C ALA A 490 31.53 5.44 -3.03
N ALA A 491 30.63 6.37 -3.37
CA ALA A 491 30.61 7.75 -2.88
C ALA A 491 30.33 7.85 -1.37
N VAL A 492 29.56 6.91 -0.82
CA VAL A 492 29.40 6.69 0.63
C VAL A 492 30.67 6.12 1.29
N LYS A 493 31.62 5.60 0.50
CA LYS A 493 32.81 4.87 0.95
C LYS A 493 34.16 5.53 0.61
N VAL A 494 34.22 6.65 -0.11
CA VAL A 494 35.54 7.24 -0.48
C VAL A 494 36.17 7.89 0.75
N GLY A 495 37.35 7.39 1.12
CA GLY A 495 38.47 8.10 1.74
C GLY A 495 39.64 8.08 0.72
N PRO A 496 40.71 8.87 0.92
CA PRO A 496 41.44 9.48 -0.19
C PRO A 496 42.40 8.49 -0.85
N CYS A 497 41.98 7.91 -1.98
CA CYS A 497 42.84 7.50 -3.10
C CYS A 497 41.95 7.03 -4.27
N SER A 498 41.41 7.97 -5.05
CA SER A 498 40.87 7.67 -6.38
C SER A 498 42.02 7.76 -7.41
N LEU A 499 42.40 6.63 -8.01
CA LEU A 499 42.95 6.61 -9.38
C LEU A 499 41.79 6.39 -10.37
N PRO A 500 41.82 7.02 -11.56
CA PRO A 500 40.70 6.98 -12.49
C PRO A 500 40.71 5.67 -13.27
N GLY A 501 39.67 4.85 -13.09
CA GLY A 501 39.46 3.64 -13.87
C GLY A 501 38.27 2.85 -13.37
N ALA A 502 37.15 2.95 -14.07
CA ALA A 502 35.95 2.14 -13.81
C ALA A 502 36.29 0.64 -13.77
N ARG A 503 35.98 -0.04 -12.67
CA ARG A 503 35.85 -1.51 -12.65
C ARG A 503 34.60 -1.92 -11.87
N VAL A 504 33.86 -2.80 -12.54
CA VAL A 504 32.49 -3.26 -12.27
C VAL A 504 32.46 -4.24 -11.10
N CYS A 505 31.51 -4.08 -10.18
CA CYS A 505 31.10 -5.11 -9.24
C CYS A 505 29.65 -5.50 -9.58
N ASN A 506 29.43 -6.74 -10.03
CA ASN A 506 28.09 -7.26 -10.29
C ASN A 506 27.50 -7.82 -8.98
N PHE A 507 26.29 -7.40 -8.61
CA PHE A 507 25.56 -8.02 -7.51
C PHE A 507 24.76 -9.21 -8.05
N GLY A 508 25.17 -10.43 -7.68
CA GLY A 508 24.65 -11.68 -8.26
C GLY A 508 23.50 -12.34 -7.49
N GLY A 509 23.17 -11.87 -6.28
CA GLY A 509 22.12 -12.44 -5.45
C GLY A 509 21.49 -11.42 -4.49
N GLN A 510 20.17 -11.44 -4.38
CA GLN A 510 19.41 -10.71 -3.36
C GLN A 510 18.77 -11.69 -2.38
N VAL A 511 19.01 -11.52 -1.09
CA VAL A 511 18.32 -12.28 -0.04
C VAL A 511 17.41 -11.33 0.73
N ILE A 512 16.10 -11.58 0.67
CA ILE A 512 15.08 -10.80 1.39
C ILE A 512 14.79 -11.48 2.74
N LEU A 513 15.00 -10.75 3.83
CA LEU A 513 14.77 -11.19 5.20
C LEU A 513 13.60 -10.39 5.79
N PRO A 514 12.39 -10.96 5.91
CA PRO A 514 11.25 -10.25 6.48
C PRO A 514 11.45 -10.00 7.99
N LEU A 515 11.27 -8.75 8.44
CA LEU A 515 11.42 -8.34 9.85
C LEU A 515 10.07 -8.25 10.57
N ALA A 516 9.09 -7.57 9.97
CA ALA A 516 7.77 -7.37 10.57
C ALA A 516 6.68 -7.20 9.52
N HIS A 517 5.48 -7.60 9.91
CA HIS A 517 4.22 -7.35 9.21
C HIS A 517 3.26 -6.69 10.21
N THR A 518 2.53 -5.66 9.80
CA THR A 518 1.46 -5.09 10.63
C THR A 518 0.29 -6.07 10.73
N ALA A 519 -0.53 -5.95 11.79
CA ALA A 519 -1.60 -6.90 12.09
C ALA A 519 -2.65 -7.07 10.97
N GLU A 520 -2.75 -6.12 10.04
CA GLU A 520 -3.65 -6.11 8.88
C GLU A 520 -2.92 -6.38 7.54
N HIS A 521 -1.63 -6.79 7.54
CA HIS A 521 -0.80 -7.04 6.35
C HIS A 521 -0.62 -5.83 5.39
N GLU A 522 -0.90 -4.61 5.85
CA GLU A 522 -0.81 -3.41 5.01
C GLU A 522 0.63 -2.89 4.84
N GLU A 523 1.50 -3.17 5.82
CA GLU A 523 2.88 -2.71 5.83
C GLU A 523 3.84 -3.85 6.10
N LEU A 524 4.89 -3.88 5.29
CA LEU A 524 5.92 -4.90 5.26
C LEU A 524 7.27 -4.23 5.50
N LEU A 525 8.01 -4.69 6.51
CA LEU A 525 9.37 -4.23 6.80
C LEU A 525 10.34 -5.39 6.60
N GLU A 526 11.35 -5.20 5.77
CA GLU A 526 12.28 -6.23 5.31
C GLU A 526 13.72 -5.72 5.30
N VAL A 527 14.68 -6.64 5.42
CA VAL A 527 16.10 -6.37 5.16
C VAL A 527 16.48 -7.07 3.87
N ILE A 528 17.02 -6.32 2.92
CA ILE A 528 17.56 -6.85 1.67
C ILE A 528 19.07 -6.91 1.81
N LYS A 529 19.63 -8.11 1.71
CA LYS A 529 21.07 -8.34 1.58
C LYS A 529 21.43 -8.42 0.10
N LEU A 530 22.34 -7.56 -0.34
CA LEU A 530 22.88 -7.52 -1.70
C LEU A 530 24.30 -8.09 -1.66
N GLU A 531 24.48 -9.25 -2.29
CA GLU A 531 25.76 -9.98 -2.30
C GLU A 531 26.61 -9.51 -3.49
N GLY A 532 27.78 -8.95 -3.20
CA GLY A 532 28.73 -8.49 -4.22
C GLY A 532 29.53 -9.66 -4.79
N VAL A 533 29.48 -9.88 -6.11
CA VAL A 533 30.32 -10.87 -6.79
C VAL A 533 31.50 -10.14 -7.42
N CYS A 534 32.71 -10.40 -6.92
CA CYS A 534 33.94 -9.91 -7.52
C CYS A 534 34.43 -10.92 -8.57
N HIS A 535 34.65 -10.46 -9.81
CA HIS A 535 35.28 -11.24 -10.87
C HIS A 535 36.65 -10.65 -11.23
N SER A 536 37.64 -10.81 -10.34
CA SER A 536 39.06 -10.76 -10.74
C SER A 536 39.97 -11.44 -9.69
N PRO A 537 41.09 -12.08 -10.09
CA PRO A 537 42.01 -12.74 -9.15
C PRO A 537 43.08 -11.82 -8.55
N GLU A 538 43.10 -10.52 -8.86
CA GLU A 538 44.29 -9.67 -8.64
C GLU A 538 44.14 -8.54 -7.60
N ASP A 539 42.98 -8.31 -6.99
CA ASP A 539 42.85 -7.33 -5.90
C ASP A 539 42.21 -7.98 -4.65
N VAL A 540 42.91 -7.96 -3.52
CA VAL A 540 42.49 -8.49 -2.21
C VAL A 540 41.46 -7.55 -1.54
N ILE A 541 40.42 -7.15 -2.27
CA ILE A 541 39.28 -6.44 -1.69
C ILE A 541 38.19 -7.48 -1.45
N MET A 542 38.00 -7.85 -0.17
CA MET A 542 36.93 -8.75 0.23
C MET A 542 35.58 -8.26 -0.30
N PRO A 543 34.75 -9.12 -0.92
CA PRO A 543 33.39 -8.75 -1.29
C PRO A 543 32.63 -8.34 -0.02
N ARG A 544 32.15 -7.09 0.03
CA ARG A 544 31.41 -6.56 1.18
C ARG A 544 29.92 -6.56 0.86
N ASP A 545 29.15 -7.33 1.62
CA ASP A 545 27.69 -7.35 1.56
C ASP A 545 27.12 -5.96 1.88
N MET A 546 26.09 -5.55 1.13
CA MET A 546 25.32 -4.32 1.41
C MET A 546 23.94 -4.69 1.95
N PHE A 547 23.50 -4.01 3.00
CA PHE A 547 22.19 -4.25 3.61
C PHE A 547 21.29 -3.01 3.43
N LEU A 548 20.05 -3.24 2.98
CA LEU A 548 19.03 -2.21 2.87
C LEU A 548 17.87 -2.55 3.79
N LEU A 549 17.43 -1.61 4.62
CA LEU A 549 16.15 -1.69 5.30
C LEU A 549 15.07 -1.16 4.35
N GLN A 550 14.07 -1.96 4.02
CA GLN A 550 12.98 -1.63 3.11
C GLN A 550 11.63 -1.69 3.81
N MET A 551 10.82 -0.66 3.62
CA MET A 551 9.41 -0.60 3.99
C MET A 551 8.55 -0.55 2.72
N CYS A 552 7.56 -1.43 2.64
CA CYS A 552 6.54 -1.43 1.60
C CYS A 552 5.15 -1.28 2.22
N SER A 553 4.28 -0.48 1.59
CA SER A 553 2.88 -0.35 2.01
C SER A 553 1.94 -0.23 0.82
N GLY A 554 0.66 -0.61 1.00
CA GLY A 554 -0.36 -0.49 -0.05
C GLY A 554 -0.27 -1.58 -1.13
N MET A 555 0.02 -2.81 -0.72
CA MET A 555 0.13 -3.98 -1.62
C MET A 555 -1.21 -4.68 -1.90
N ASP A 556 -2.29 -4.32 -1.21
CA ASP A 556 -3.63 -4.91 -1.43
C ASP A 556 -4.38 -4.14 -2.53
N GLU A 557 -4.74 -4.84 -3.61
CA GLU A 557 -5.53 -4.29 -4.72
C GLU A 557 -6.96 -3.93 -4.31
N ASN A 558 -7.49 -4.54 -3.24
CA ASN A 558 -8.85 -4.29 -2.77
C ASN A 558 -8.95 -3.08 -1.83
N ALA A 559 -7.81 -2.53 -1.41
CA ALA A 559 -7.76 -1.36 -0.55
C ALA A 559 -7.98 -0.09 -1.41
N VAL A 560 -9.25 0.24 -1.65
CA VAL A 560 -9.68 1.41 -2.42
C VAL A 560 -8.97 2.67 -1.89
N GLY A 561 -8.31 3.45 -2.75
CA GLY A 561 -7.74 4.76 -2.39
C GLY A 561 -6.40 4.75 -1.63
N THR A 562 -5.84 3.59 -1.29
CA THR A 562 -4.60 3.55 -0.51
C THR A 562 -3.37 3.90 -1.33
N CYS A 563 -2.49 4.68 -0.72
CA CYS A 563 -1.17 5.02 -1.22
C CYS A 563 -0.25 3.78 -1.24
N ALA A 564 0.41 3.53 -2.37
CA ALA A 564 1.41 2.48 -2.50
C ALA A 564 2.83 3.09 -2.36
N GLU A 565 3.66 2.56 -1.46
CA GLU A 565 4.98 3.13 -1.18
C GLU A 565 6.04 2.04 -1.07
N LEU A 566 7.24 2.33 -1.57
CA LEU A 566 8.46 1.57 -1.34
C LEU A 566 9.55 2.55 -0.92
N ILE A 567 9.98 2.45 0.33
CA ILE A 567 11.01 3.31 0.91
C ILE A 567 12.09 2.42 1.48
N PHE A 568 13.35 2.67 1.11
CA PHE A 568 14.49 1.90 1.59
C PHE A 568 15.63 2.81 2.05
N ALA A 569 16.47 2.34 2.96
CA ALA A 569 17.68 3.05 3.37
C ALA A 569 18.83 2.05 3.58
N PRO A 570 20.08 2.45 3.28
CA PRO A 570 21.24 1.65 3.63
C PRO A 570 21.37 1.52 5.15
N ILE A 571 21.73 0.33 5.61
CA ILE A 571 21.99 0.00 7.01
C ILE A 571 23.32 -0.73 7.13
N ASP A 572 23.97 -0.59 8.28
CA ASP A 572 25.14 -1.39 8.62
C ASP A 572 24.74 -2.80 9.07
N ALA A 573 25.67 -3.76 8.96
CA ALA A 573 25.50 -5.13 9.44
C ALA A 573 25.18 -5.19 10.95
N SER A 574 25.61 -4.20 11.73
CA SER A 574 25.25 -4.07 13.16
C SER A 574 23.78 -3.74 13.41
N PHE A 575 23.07 -3.18 12.42
CA PHE A 575 21.66 -2.83 12.46
C PHE A 575 21.23 -2.11 13.75
N ALA A 576 22.01 -1.11 14.20
CA ALA A 576 21.71 -0.33 15.40
C ALA A 576 20.44 0.54 15.24
N ASP A 577 19.60 0.64 16.29
CA ASP A 577 18.34 1.39 16.25
C ASP A 577 18.52 2.89 16.02
N ASP A 578 19.61 3.44 16.56
CA ASP A 578 19.87 4.88 16.56
C ASP A 578 20.62 5.36 15.32
N ALA A 579 21.11 4.45 14.46
CA ALA A 579 21.82 4.81 13.24
C ALA A 579 20.95 5.70 12.34
N PRO A 580 21.45 6.83 11.80
CA PRO A 580 20.66 7.61 10.87
C PRO A 580 20.43 6.83 9.59
N LEU A 581 19.25 7.05 9.01
CA LEU A 581 18.86 6.45 7.76
C LEU A 581 18.89 7.54 6.69
N LEU A 582 19.23 7.17 5.46
CA LEU A 582 19.05 8.00 4.26
C LEU A 582 17.95 7.39 3.38
N PRO A 583 16.67 7.67 3.68
CA PRO A 583 15.58 7.00 2.99
C PRO A 583 15.46 7.46 1.54
N SER A 584 15.40 6.51 0.63
CA SER A 584 15.21 6.70 -0.80
C SER A 584 14.07 5.79 -1.28
N GLY A 585 13.40 6.17 -2.36
CA GLY A 585 12.34 5.34 -2.92
C GLY A 585 11.26 6.16 -3.60
N PHE A 586 10.05 5.63 -3.57
CA PHE A 586 8.93 6.20 -4.30
C PHE A 586 7.57 5.94 -3.64
N ARG A 587 6.63 6.79 -4.00
CA ARG A 587 5.23 6.80 -3.56
C ARG A 587 4.34 6.91 -4.79
N ILE A 588 3.27 6.11 -4.85
CA ILE A 588 2.26 6.14 -5.91
C ILE A 588 0.91 6.39 -5.25
N ILE A 589 0.26 7.50 -5.60
CA ILE A 589 -1.03 7.91 -5.04
C ILE A 589 -2.09 7.91 -6.16
N PRO A 590 -3.18 7.16 -6.03
CA PRO A 590 -4.29 7.25 -6.98
C PRO A 590 -4.95 8.64 -6.88
N LEU A 591 -5.29 9.21 -8.02
CA LEU A 591 -5.96 10.51 -8.17
C LEU A 591 -7.45 10.36 -8.48
N ASP A 592 -7.93 9.14 -8.69
CA ASP A 592 -9.34 8.91 -9.00
C ASP A 592 -10.19 9.10 -7.75
N SER A 593 -11.02 10.15 -7.76
CA SER A 593 -12.20 10.16 -6.91
C SER A 593 -13.10 9.03 -7.39
N ALA A 594 -13.53 8.13 -6.52
CA ALA A 594 -14.68 7.26 -6.79
C ALA A 594 -15.94 8.14 -6.97
N LYS A 595 -16.05 8.81 -8.12
CA LYS A 595 -17.30 9.39 -8.59
C LYS A 595 -17.96 8.31 -9.43
N GLU A 596 -19.07 7.83 -8.86
CA GLU A 596 -20.22 7.17 -9.48
C GLU A 596 -20.62 5.85 -8.79
N ALA A 597 -21.10 5.98 -7.55
CA ALA A 597 -22.40 5.40 -7.24
C ALA A 597 -23.39 6.56 -7.25
N SER A 598 -24.43 6.46 -8.08
CA SER A 598 -25.54 7.40 -8.20
C SER A 598 -25.98 7.97 -6.85
N SER A 599 -26.22 9.28 -6.81
CA SER A 599 -26.83 9.96 -5.67
C SER A 599 -28.08 9.21 -5.15
N PRO A 600 -28.34 9.19 -3.84
CA PRO A 600 -29.50 8.50 -3.27
C PRO A 600 -30.83 9.22 -3.55
N ASN A 601 -30.82 10.34 -4.28
CA ASN A 601 -32.00 11.17 -4.54
C ASN A 601 -32.84 10.76 -5.76
N ARG A 602 -32.60 9.58 -6.35
CA ARG A 602 -33.42 9.05 -7.46
C ARG A 602 -34.53 8.11 -6.98
N THR A 603 -35.25 8.49 -5.91
CA THR A 603 -36.42 7.76 -5.40
C THR A 603 -37.74 8.16 -6.10
N LEU A 604 -37.68 8.96 -7.17
CA LEU A 604 -38.87 9.44 -7.90
C LEU A 604 -39.17 8.70 -9.20
N ASP A 605 -38.35 7.71 -9.60
CA ASP A 605 -38.50 7.01 -10.88
C ASP A 605 -38.79 5.51 -10.75
N LEU A 606 -39.24 5.07 -9.56
CA LEU A 606 -39.69 3.68 -9.33
C LEU A 606 -41.18 3.48 -9.67
N THR A 607 -41.89 4.57 -9.99
CA THR A 607 -43.32 4.54 -10.35
C THR A 607 -43.57 4.27 -11.84
N SER A 608 -42.54 4.33 -12.68
CA SER A 608 -42.62 4.04 -14.12
C SER A 608 -42.37 2.56 -14.46
N ALA A 609 -41.94 1.75 -13.49
CA ALA A 609 -41.63 0.32 -13.66
C ALA A 609 -42.75 -0.64 -13.19
N LEU A 610 -43.93 -0.13 -12.85
CA LEU A 610 -45.10 -0.91 -12.44
C LEU A 610 -46.17 -0.91 -13.54
N GLU A 611 -45.83 -1.38 -14.74
CA GLU A 611 -46.84 -1.91 -15.66
C GLU A 611 -46.60 -3.41 -15.90
N ILE A 612 -47.66 -4.17 -15.65
CA ILE A 612 -47.70 -5.62 -15.51
C ILE A 612 -47.77 -6.26 -16.90
N GLY A 613 -46.78 -7.10 -17.24
CA GLY A 613 -46.78 -8.00 -18.41
C GLY A 613 -46.00 -9.28 -18.11
N PRO A 614 -46.39 -10.46 -18.62
CA PRO A 614 -45.98 -11.74 -18.05
C PRO A 614 -44.58 -12.19 -18.47
N ALA A 615 -43.93 -12.85 -17.51
CA ALA A 615 -42.62 -13.47 -17.47
C ALA A 615 -42.07 -14.12 -18.75
N GLU A 616 -40.85 -13.73 -19.13
CA GLU A 616 -39.85 -14.63 -19.72
C GLU A 616 -38.48 -14.45 -19.06
N SER A 617 -37.85 -15.57 -18.73
CA SER A 617 -36.60 -15.70 -18.00
C SER A 617 -35.38 -15.34 -18.85
N LYS A 618 -34.64 -14.29 -18.51
CA LYS A 618 -33.22 -14.17 -18.87
C LYS A 618 -32.38 -13.62 -17.72
N VAL A 619 -31.35 -14.40 -17.41
CA VAL A 619 -30.36 -14.21 -16.36
C VAL A 619 -29.40 -13.08 -16.74
N ALA A 620 -29.14 -12.22 -15.75
CA ALA A 620 -28.07 -11.25 -15.56
C ALA A 620 -27.00 -11.14 -16.65
N ASN A 621 -26.98 -9.99 -17.35
CA ASN A 621 -25.74 -9.43 -17.86
C ASN A 621 -25.89 -7.93 -18.14
N ASP A 622 -25.72 -7.08 -17.11
CA ASP A 622 -25.56 -5.63 -17.29
C ASP A 622 -24.67 -5.06 -16.17
N PHE A 623 -23.36 -5.20 -16.35
CA PHE A 623 -22.35 -4.31 -15.77
C PHE A 623 -21.45 -3.81 -16.90
N LYS A 624 -21.96 -2.87 -17.71
CA LYS A 624 -21.10 -2.00 -18.52
C LYS A 624 -20.78 -0.77 -17.67
N SER A 625 -19.68 -0.82 -16.92
CA SER A 625 -19.10 0.36 -16.29
C SER A 625 -18.51 1.27 -17.37
N THR A 626 -19.02 2.49 -17.48
CA THR A 626 -18.41 3.58 -18.24
C THR A 626 -16.97 3.78 -17.78
N GLY A 627 -16.01 3.69 -18.69
CA GLY A 627 -14.58 3.66 -18.39
C GLY A 627 -14.04 5.00 -17.90
N VAL A 628 -13.68 5.09 -16.62
CA VAL A 628 -12.81 6.14 -16.09
C VAL A 628 -11.38 5.61 -16.14
N THR A 629 -10.50 6.28 -16.87
CA THR A 629 -9.07 5.97 -16.92
C THR A 629 -8.43 6.29 -15.58
N SER A 630 -7.90 5.28 -14.89
CA SER A 630 -7.38 5.47 -13.55
C SER A 630 -6.07 6.27 -13.57
N LYS A 631 -6.04 7.47 -12.99
CA LYS A 631 -4.83 8.31 -12.93
C LYS A 631 -4.16 8.14 -11.57
N SER A 632 -2.83 8.06 -11.56
CA SER A 632 -2.03 8.05 -10.34
C SER A 632 -0.87 9.02 -10.46
N ILE A 633 -0.45 9.64 -9.37
CA ILE A 633 0.81 10.38 -9.32
C ILE A 633 1.87 9.51 -8.67
N MET A 634 3.03 9.38 -9.32
CA MET A 634 4.21 8.78 -8.72
C MET A 634 5.23 9.87 -8.37
N THR A 635 5.64 9.90 -7.12
CA THR A 635 6.65 10.83 -6.59
C THR A 635 7.85 10.04 -6.09
N VAL A 636 9.05 10.47 -6.48
CA VAL A 636 10.31 9.77 -6.21
C VAL A 636 11.27 10.71 -5.47
N ALA A 637 12.05 10.16 -4.56
CA ALA A 637 13.19 10.85 -3.94
C ALA A 637 14.31 9.86 -3.67
N PHE A 638 15.51 10.19 -4.15
CA PHE A 638 16.73 9.43 -3.89
C PHE A 638 17.78 10.32 -3.23
N GLN A 639 18.32 9.85 -2.11
CA GLN A 639 19.32 10.54 -1.32
C GLN A 639 20.69 9.91 -1.48
N PHE A 640 21.71 10.75 -1.66
CA PHE A 640 23.09 10.35 -1.89
C PHE A 640 23.98 11.11 -0.90
N ALA A 641 24.74 10.38 -0.08
CA ALA A 641 25.81 11.00 0.70
C ALA A 641 27.02 11.25 -0.20
N PHE A 642 27.67 12.39 -0.04
CA PHE A 642 28.82 12.75 -0.86
C PHE A 642 29.79 13.68 -0.13
N GLU A 643 31.02 13.77 -0.66
CA GLU A 643 31.99 14.78 -0.28
C GLU A 643 31.81 16.06 -1.09
N SER A 644 31.93 17.22 -0.45
CA SER A 644 31.65 18.54 -1.06
C SER A 644 32.35 18.77 -2.41
N HIS A 645 33.55 18.22 -2.61
CA HIS A 645 34.30 18.36 -3.86
C HIS A 645 33.71 17.53 -5.04
N MET A 646 32.91 16.51 -4.74
CA MET A 646 32.23 15.63 -5.70
C MET A 646 30.82 16.10 -6.05
N GLN A 647 30.37 17.24 -5.53
CA GLN A 647 28.99 17.72 -5.64
C GLN A 647 28.45 17.74 -7.07
N GLU A 648 29.21 18.31 -8.01
CA GLU A 648 28.86 18.39 -9.44
C GLU A 648 28.65 16.99 -10.04
N ASN A 649 29.59 16.09 -9.78
CA ASN A 649 29.57 14.73 -10.30
C ASN A 649 28.38 13.93 -9.76
N VAL A 650 28.14 14.02 -8.45
CA VAL A 650 27.02 13.35 -7.78
C VAL A 650 25.68 13.93 -8.23
N ALA A 651 25.58 15.24 -8.43
CA ALA A 651 24.36 15.86 -8.95
C ALA A 651 24.05 15.41 -10.38
N SER A 652 25.06 15.32 -11.25
CA SER A 652 24.90 14.80 -12.63
C SER A 652 24.46 13.34 -12.64
N MET A 653 25.14 12.51 -11.84
CA MET A 653 24.80 11.09 -11.65
C MET A 653 23.38 10.92 -11.12
N ALA A 654 22.98 11.67 -10.09
CA ALA A 654 21.67 11.55 -9.47
C ALA A 654 20.54 11.94 -10.44
N ARG A 655 20.74 12.97 -11.27
CA ARG A 655 19.78 13.30 -12.34
C ARG A 655 19.66 12.16 -13.36
N LYS A 656 20.78 11.57 -13.78
CA LYS A 656 20.78 10.44 -14.72
C LYS A 656 20.05 9.23 -14.11
N TYR A 657 20.29 8.94 -12.84
CA TYR A 657 19.63 7.87 -12.10
C TYR A 657 18.11 8.06 -12.07
N VAL A 658 17.64 9.22 -11.63
CA VAL A 658 16.20 9.51 -11.55
C VAL A 658 15.56 9.41 -12.93
N ARG A 659 16.20 9.95 -13.99
CA ARG A 659 15.66 9.83 -15.36
C ARG A 659 15.60 8.38 -15.85
N SER A 660 16.64 7.58 -15.58
CA SER A 660 16.67 6.16 -15.93
C SER A 660 15.57 5.37 -15.22
N PHE A 661 15.40 5.65 -13.91
CA PHE A 661 14.34 5.07 -13.10
C PHE A 661 12.96 5.44 -13.64
N ILE A 662 12.71 6.74 -13.90
CA ILE A 662 11.45 7.23 -14.45
C ILE A 662 11.13 6.55 -15.79
N SER A 663 12.11 6.47 -16.70
CA SER A 663 11.95 5.81 -17.99
C SER A 663 11.60 4.32 -17.84
N SER A 664 12.26 3.61 -16.91
CA SER A 664 11.98 2.20 -16.64
C SER A 664 10.58 2.00 -16.06
N VAL A 665 10.18 2.83 -15.10
CA VAL A 665 8.82 2.81 -14.54
C VAL A 665 7.77 3.12 -15.60
N GLN A 666 8.00 4.09 -16.49
CA GLN A 666 7.07 4.41 -17.58
C GLN A 666 6.89 3.21 -18.54
N ARG A 667 7.98 2.53 -18.89
CA ARG A 667 7.93 1.30 -19.70
C ARG A 667 7.14 0.19 -19.01
N VAL A 668 7.39 -0.04 -17.73
CA VAL A 668 6.68 -1.05 -16.92
C VAL A 668 5.21 -0.68 -16.78
N ALA A 669 4.89 0.59 -16.48
CA ALA A 669 3.52 1.06 -16.38
C ALA A 669 2.76 0.87 -17.70
N LEU A 670 3.37 1.19 -18.84
CA LEU A 670 2.78 0.92 -20.16
C LEU A 670 2.53 -0.58 -20.40
N ALA A 671 3.41 -1.45 -19.92
CA ALA A 671 3.26 -2.90 -20.05
C ALA A 671 2.19 -3.50 -19.11
N LEU A 672 2.05 -2.95 -17.90
CA LEU A 672 1.09 -3.40 -16.89
C LEU A 672 -0.30 -2.77 -17.05
N SER A 673 -0.44 -1.79 -17.95
CA SER A 673 -1.73 -1.15 -18.19
C SER A 673 -2.72 -2.16 -18.77
N PRO A 674 -3.94 -2.29 -18.21
CA PRO A 674 -4.97 -3.12 -18.82
C PRO A 674 -5.29 -2.50 -20.18
N SER A 675 -4.82 -3.15 -21.23
CA SER A 675 -5.20 -2.81 -22.59
C SER A 675 -6.72 -2.80 -22.66
N HIS A 676 -7.29 -1.69 -23.12
CA HIS A 676 -8.67 -1.64 -23.55
C HIS A 676 -8.86 -2.63 -24.70
N PHE A 677 -9.08 -3.90 -24.38
CA PHE A 677 -9.65 -4.89 -25.29
C PHE A 677 -11.11 -4.51 -25.54
N GLY A 678 -11.30 -3.47 -26.36
CA GLY A 678 -12.62 -2.94 -26.69
C GLY A 678 -12.72 -1.44 -26.92
N SER A 679 -11.74 -0.80 -27.57
CA SER A 679 -11.96 0.35 -28.47
C SER A 679 -10.61 0.82 -29.00
N LEU A 680 -10.48 0.88 -30.33
CA LEU A 680 -9.28 1.34 -31.05
C LEU A 680 -8.73 2.65 -30.46
N GLY A 681 -7.44 2.67 -30.10
CA GLY A 681 -6.75 3.93 -29.78
C GLY A 681 -5.31 3.83 -29.30
N GLY A 682 -4.98 2.89 -28.40
CA GLY A 682 -3.68 2.90 -27.69
C GLY A 682 -2.53 2.10 -28.33
N LEU A 683 -2.84 1.05 -29.11
CA LEU A 683 -1.84 0.09 -29.61
C LEU A 683 -1.23 0.43 -30.99
N ARG A 684 -1.57 1.59 -31.56
CA ARG A 684 -1.07 1.99 -32.89
C ARG A 684 0.42 2.37 -32.92
N LEU A 685 1.08 2.54 -31.77
CA LEU A 685 2.44 3.07 -31.70
C LEU A 685 3.57 2.03 -31.85
N HIS A 686 3.32 0.74 -31.63
CA HIS A 686 4.36 -0.30 -31.79
C HIS A 686 4.06 -1.39 -32.84
N LEU A 687 2.79 -1.72 -33.13
CA LEU A 687 2.46 -2.61 -34.25
C LEU A 687 2.51 -1.91 -35.62
N GLY A 688 2.51 -0.58 -35.65
CA GLY A 688 2.47 0.24 -36.85
C GLY A 688 3.80 0.39 -37.61
N THR A 689 4.89 -0.23 -37.17
CA THR A 689 6.17 -0.08 -37.88
C THR A 689 6.13 -0.85 -39.20
N PRO A 690 6.70 -0.27 -40.29
CA PRO A 690 6.76 -0.95 -41.59
C PRO A 690 7.58 -2.25 -41.52
N GLU A 691 8.50 -2.39 -40.56
CA GLU A 691 9.27 -3.62 -40.38
C GLU A 691 8.40 -4.79 -39.86
N ALA A 692 7.50 -4.55 -38.90
CA ALA A 692 6.65 -5.59 -38.32
C ALA A 692 5.68 -6.19 -39.35
N HIS A 693 5.09 -5.33 -40.19
CA HIS A 693 4.24 -5.74 -41.30
C HIS A 693 4.99 -6.57 -42.34
N THR A 694 6.25 -6.19 -42.60
CA THR A 694 7.11 -6.89 -43.55
C THR A 694 7.53 -8.26 -43.01
N LEU A 695 7.88 -8.33 -41.72
CA LEU A 695 8.20 -9.60 -41.05
C LEU A 695 6.99 -10.55 -41.02
N ALA A 696 5.79 -10.06 -40.70
CA ALA A 696 4.59 -10.90 -40.70
C ALA A 696 4.28 -11.50 -42.08
N ARG A 697 4.48 -10.73 -43.16
CA ARG A 697 4.40 -11.24 -44.54
C ARG A 697 5.45 -12.31 -44.80
N TRP A 698 6.70 -12.07 -44.44
CA TRP A 698 7.79 -13.04 -44.63
C TRP A 698 7.55 -14.34 -43.87
N ILE A 699 7.07 -14.28 -42.62
CA ILE A 699 6.73 -15.45 -41.81
C ILE A 699 5.69 -16.32 -42.53
N CYS A 700 4.59 -15.72 -42.99
CA CYS A 700 3.50 -16.43 -43.65
C CYS A 700 3.89 -16.97 -45.03
N GLN A 701 4.62 -16.19 -45.83
CA GLN A 701 5.09 -16.59 -47.15
C GLN A 701 6.12 -17.72 -47.06
N SER A 702 7.06 -17.64 -46.12
CA SER A 702 8.07 -18.68 -45.91
C SER A 702 7.44 -19.98 -45.40
N TYR A 703 6.44 -19.88 -44.51
CA TYR A 703 5.69 -21.04 -44.06
C TYR A 703 5.00 -21.75 -45.24
N ARG A 704 4.32 -20.98 -46.11
CA ARG A 704 3.71 -21.51 -47.34
C ARG A 704 4.74 -22.12 -48.29
N HIS A 705 5.91 -21.50 -48.43
CA HIS A 705 6.97 -21.97 -49.31
C HIS A 705 7.51 -23.34 -48.88
N TYR A 706 7.78 -23.55 -47.59
CA TYR A 706 8.36 -24.79 -47.09
C TYR A 706 7.33 -25.90 -46.82
N LEU A 707 6.15 -25.55 -46.31
CA LEU A 707 5.15 -26.52 -45.84
C LEU A 707 4.00 -26.73 -46.83
N GLY A 708 3.88 -25.90 -47.87
CA GLY A 708 2.86 -26.03 -48.92
C GLY A 708 1.43 -25.72 -48.46
N VAL A 709 1.27 -25.20 -47.23
CA VAL A 709 -0.02 -24.88 -46.60
C VAL A 709 -0.05 -23.42 -46.13
N GLU A 710 -1.22 -22.81 -46.14
CA GLU A 710 -1.39 -21.45 -45.62
C GLU A 710 -1.43 -21.45 -44.08
N LEU A 711 -0.61 -20.59 -43.46
CA LEU A 711 -0.61 -20.38 -42.01
C LEU A 711 -1.87 -19.68 -41.52
N LEU A 712 -2.36 -18.70 -42.29
CA LEU A 712 -3.53 -17.88 -41.97
C LEU A 712 -4.62 -18.10 -43.04
N LYS A 713 -5.87 -18.30 -42.62
CA LYS A 713 -7.01 -18.36 -43.54
C LYS A 713 -7.36 -16.94 -43.98
N MET A 714 -6.98 -16.54 -45.18
CA MET A 714 -7.25 -15.18 -45.67
C MET A 714 -8.75 -14.96 -45.97
N SER A 715 -9.42 -14.12 -45.19
CA SER A 715 -10.59 -13.35 -45.66
C SER A 715 -10.05 -12.03 -46.25
N GLY A 716 -10.45 -11.68 -47.46
CA GLY A 716 -9.77 -10.68 -48.30
C GLY A 716 -9.50 -9.29 -47.70
N GLU A 717 -8.47 -8.67 -48.30
CA GLU A 717 -8.00 -7.27 -48.30
C GLU A 717 -7.12 -6.74 -47.13
N GLY A 718 -5.87 -6.37 -47.48
CA GLY A 718 -5.00 -5.46 -46.74
C GLY A 718 -3.78 -6.08 -46.05
N SER A 719 -2.61 -5.44 -46.11
CA SER A 719 -1.40 -5.83 -45.35
C SER A 719 -1.53 -5.65 -43.84
N GLU A 720 -2.42 -4.76 -43.38
CA GLU A 720 -2.80 -4.63 -41.97
C GLU A 720 -3.50 -5.91 -41.45
N SER A 721 -4.29 -6.59 -42.29
CA SER A 721 -5.02 -7.81 -41.89
C SER A 721 -4.11 -9.01 -41.56
N VAL A 722 -2.91 -9.08 -42.17
CA VAL A 722 -1.99 -10.22 -42.01
C VAL A 722 -1.27 -10.16 -40.66
N LEU A 723 -0.78 -8.98 -40.26
CA LEU A 723 -0.12 -8.81 -38.97
C LEU A 723 -1.12 -9.01 -37.83
N GLU A 724 -2.33 -8.46 -37.94
CA GLU A 724 -3.39 -8.66 -36.95
C GLU A 724 -3.79 -10.13 -36.82
N SER A 725 -3.97 -10.82 -37.95
CA SER A 725 -4.31 -12.25 -37.96
C SER A 725 -3.18 -13.12 -37.41
N LEU A 726 -1.91 -12.78 -37.69
CA LEU A 726 -0.75 -13.49 -37.13
C LEU A 726 -0.62 -13.25 -35.63
N TRP A 727 -0.88 -12.02 -35.17
CA TRP A 727 -0.84 -11.65 -33.76
C TRP A 727 -1.90 -12.39 -32.94
N GLN A 728 -3.10 -12.55 -33.49
CA GLN A 728 -4.25 -13.23 -32.87
C GLN A 728 -4.29 -14.75 -33.12
N HIS A 729 -3.27 -15.33 -33.75
CA HIS A 729 -3.22 -16.76 -34.02
C HIS A 729 -3.19 -17.58 -32.72
N SER A 730 -3.95 -18.69 -32.68
CA SER A 730 -4.12 -19.49 -31.46
C SER A 730 -2.86 -20.26 -31.05
N ASP A 731 -2.06 -20.70 -32.02
CA ASP A 731 -0.78 -21.34 -31.76
C ASP A 731 0.31 -20.32 -31.44
N ALA A 732 1.22 -20.68 -30.52
CA ALA A 732 2.31 -19.82 -30.09
C ALA A 732 3.40 -19.77 -31.17
N ILE A 733 3.60 -18.60 -31.78
CA ILE A 733 4.59 -18.35 -32.83
C ILE A 733 5.69 -17.46 -32.27
N ILE A 734 6.93 -17.93 -32.30
CA ILE A 734 8.10 -17.24 -31.77
C ILE A 734 9.23 -17.27 -32.80
N CYS A 735 9.89 -16.14 -33.05
CA CYS A 735 11.01 -16.02 -33.96
C CYS A 735 12.31 -15.75 -33.20
N CYS A 736 13.41 -16.36 -33.63
CA CYS A 736 14.75 -16.09 -33.13
C CYS A 736 15.76 -15.86 -34.26
N SER A 737 16.85 -15.17 -33.94
CA SER A 737 17.90 -14.87 -34.92
C SER A 737 18.65 -16.14 -35.36
N ALA A 738 19.00 -16.20 -36.65
CA ALA A 738 19.81 -17.29 -37.22
C ALA A 738 21.31 -17.08 -36.93
N LYS A 739 21.68 -16.88 -35.66
CA LYS A 739 23.05 -16.68 -35.17
C LYS A 739 23.48 -17.86 -34.29
N ALA A 740 24.80 -17.99 -34.04
CA ALA A 740 25.35 -19.03 -33.17
C ALA A 740 24.76 -19.02 -31.75
N LEU A 741 24.34 -17.84 -31.26
CA LEU A 741 23.53 -17.66 -30.07
C LEU A 741 22.19 -17.02 -30.49
N PRO A 742 21.13 -17.82 -30.67
CA PRO A 742 19.83 -17.33 -31.13
C PRO A 742 19.16 -16.50 -30.03
N VAL A 743 18.79 -15.28 -30.39
CA VAL A 743 18.03 -14.33 -29.55
C VAL A 743 16.64 -14.19 -30.13
N PHE A 744 15.61 -14.19 -29.29
CA PHE A 744 14.24 -14.00 -29.76
C PHE A 744 14.01 -12.58 -30.26
N THR A 745 13.41 -12.47 -31.44
CA THR A 745 13.20 -11.21 -32.14
C THR A 745 11.73 -10.84 -32.26
N PHE A 746 10.83 -11.81 -32.19
CA PHE A 746 9.38 -11.60 -32.29
C PHE A 746 8.62 -12.76 -31.65
N ALA A 747 7.44 -12.48 -31.10
CA ALA A 747 6.46 -13.50 -30.73
C ALA A 747 5.05 -12.94 -30.92
N ASN A 748 4.09 -13.78 -31.29
CA ASN A 748 2.66 -13.41 -31.30
C ASN A 748 2.08 -13.46 -29.86
N GLN A 749 0.80 -13.08 -29.70
CA GLN A 749 0.15 -13.05 -28.39
C GLN A 749 0.25 -14.40 -27.66
N ALA A 750 -0.10 -15.49 -28.34
CA ALA A 750 -0.01 -16.83 -27.78
C ALA A 750 1.42 -17.23 -27.38
N GLY A 751 2.44 -16.79 -28.13
CA GLY A 751 3.85 -17.02 -27.80
C GLY A 751 4.33 -16.24 -26.58
N LEU A 752 3.86 -15.00 -26.41
CA LEU A 752 4.12 -14.20 -25.23
C LEU A 752 3.44 -14.78 -23.99
N ASP A 753 2.19 -15.21 -24.13
CA ASP A 753 1.43 -15.87 -23.07
C ASP A 753 2.09 -17.20 -22.67
N MET A 754 2.52 -18.00 -23.65
CA MET A 754 3.22 -19.27 -23.42
C MET A 754 4.53 -19.08 -22.66
N LEU A 755 5.29 -18.02 -22.97
CA LEU A 755 6.56 -17.72 -22.31
C LEU A 755 6.40 -16.88 -21.03
N GLU A 756 5.18 -16.48 -20.65
CA GLU A 756 4.91 -15.54 -19.57
C GLU A 756 5.82 -14.29 -19.68
N THR A 757 5.91 -13.68 -20.88
CA THR A 757 6.83 -12.56 -21.16
C THR A 757 6.18 -11.46 -22.02
N THR A 758 6.92 -10.38 -22.28
CA THR A 758 6.49 -9.28 -23.16
C THR A 758 7.40 -9.18 -24.38
N LEU A 759 6.94 -8.56 -25.47
CA LEU A 759 7.75 -8.39 -26.70
C LEU A 759 9.08 -7.67 -26.44
N VAL A 760 9.15 -6.81 -25.40
CA VAL A 760 10.36 -6.07 -25.02
C VAL A 760 11.32 -6.95 -24.22
N ALA A 761 10.81 -7.71 -23.24
CA ALA A 761 11.61 -8.63 -22.43
C ALA A 761 11.99 -9.93 -23.17
N LEU A 762 11.39 -10.17 -24.34
CA LEU A 762 11.61 -11.34 -25.15
C LEU A 762 13.09 -11.51 -25.55
N GLN A 763 13.80 -10.40 -25.81
CA GLN A 763 15.22 -10.41 -26.20
C GLN A 763 16.16 -10.85 -25.07
N ASP A 764 15.72 -10.76 -23.81
CA ASP A 764 16.50 -11.12 -22.62
C ASP A 764 16.37 -12.61 -22.26
N ILE A 765 15.47 -13.33 -22.93
CA ILE A 765 15.28 -14.76 -22.76
C ILE A 765 16.24 -15.52 -23.69
N SER A 766 17.17 -16.29 -23.12
CA SER A 766 18.00 -17.19 -23.92
C SER A 766 17.20 -18.44 -24.32
N LEU A 767 17.39 -18.90 -25.55
CA LEU A 767 16.80 -20.15 -26.05
C LEU A 767 17.11 -21.35 -25.14
N GLU A 768 18.28 -21.31 -24.46
CA GLU A 768 18.74 -22.34 -23.52
C GLU A 768 17.90 -22.44 -22.24
N LYS A 769 17.19 -21.36 -21.85
CA LYS A 769 16.35 -21.34 -20.64
C LYS A 769 14.95 -21.90 -20.90
N ILE A 770 14.50 -21.87 -22.15
CA ILE A 770 13.14 -22.32 -22.51
C ILE A 770 13.10 -23.83 -22.73
N PHE A 771 14.10 -24.42 -23.40
CA PHE A 771 14.10 -25.86 -23.63
C PHE A 771 14.78 -26.60 -22.49
N ASP A 772 14.16 -27.68 -22.01
CA ASP A 772 14.80 -28.63 -21.10
C ASP A 772 15.97 -29.36 -21.79
N GLU A 773 16.74 -30.15 -21.04
CA GLU A 773 17.93 -30.83 -21.58
C GLU A 773 17.60 -31.74 -22.79
N HIS A 774 16.37 -32.28 -22.83
CA HIS A 774 15.88 -33.12 -23.92
C HIS A 774 15.49 -32.31 -25.15
N GLY A 775 14.75 -31.21 -24.98
CA GLY A 775 14.37 -30.26 -26.00
C GLY A 775 15.59 -29.61 -26.67
N ARG A 776 16.62 -29.28 -25.90
CA ARG A 776 17.90 -28.76 -26.45
C ARG A 776 18.60 -29.79 -27.32
N LYS A 777 18.67 -31.05 -26.89
CA LYS A 777 19.29 -32.14 -27.69
C LYS A 777 18.55 -32.35 -29.01
N ASN A 778 17.22 -32.35 -28.95
CA ASN A 778 16.36 -32.50 -30.14
C ASN A 778 16.49 -31.29 -31.07
N LEU A 779 16.55 -30.07 -30.54
CA LEU A 779 16.72 -28.87 -31.37
C LEU A 779 18.11 -28.84 -32.01
N CYS A 780 19.17 -29.16 -31.26
CA CYS A 780 20.54 -29.21 -31.79
C CYS A 780 20.73 -30.29 -32.87
N SER A 781 20.04 -31.44 -32.78
CA SER A 781 20.11 -32.48 -33.81
C SER A 781 19.38 -32.10 -35.10
N GLU A 782 18.28 -31.35 -34.99
CA GLU A 782 17.43 -30.96 -36.12
C GLU A 782 17.85 -29.61 -36.73
N PHE A 783 18.64 -28.79 -36.03
CA PHE A 783 19.08 -27.47 -36.51
C PHE A 783 19.83 -27.51 -37.86
N PRO A 784 20.76 -28.46 -38.12
CA PRO A 784 21.39 -28.59 -39.43
C PRO A 784 20.38 -28.90 -40.53
N GLN A 785 19.33 -29.66 -40.20
CA GLN A 785 18.26 -30.00 -41.13
C GLN A 785 17.37 -28.80 -41.44
N ILE A 786 17.04 -27.97 -40.43
CA ILE A 786 16.34 -26.68 -40.63
C ILE A 786 17.18 -25.76 -41.54
N MET A 787 18.50 -25.73 -41.36
CA MET A 787 19.37 -24.86 -42.17
C MET A 787 19.56 -25.36 -43.61
N GLN A 788 19.49 -26.68 -43.86
CA GLN A 788 19.63 -27.28 -45.20
C GLN A 788 18.30 -27.41 -45.97
N GLN A 789 17.24 -27.86 -45.30
CA GLN A 789 15.92 -28.13 -45.90
C GLN A 789 14.92 -26.97 -45.70
N GLY A 790 15.24 -26.04 -44.80
CA GLY A 790 14.45 -24.84 -44.54
C GLY A 790 13.30 -25.00 -43.54
N PHE A 791 12.96 -26.23 -43.13
CA PHE A 791 12.01 -26.50 -42.06
C PHE A 791 12.28 -27.85 -41.36
N ALA A 792 11.72 -28.02 -40.15
CA ALA A 792 11.66 -29.30 -39.44
C ALA A 792 10.40 -29.38 -38.56
N CYS A 793 9.89 -30.61 -38.37
CA CYS A 793 8.81 -30.90 -37.43
C CYS A 793 9.39 -31.58 -36.19
N LEU A 794 9.32 -30.89 -35.06
CA LEU A 794 9.79 -31.36 -33.77
C LEU A 794 8.66 -32.12 -33.06
N ARG A 795 9.02 -33.18 -32.33
CA ARG A 795 8.08 -33.91 -31.47
C ARG A 795 7.66 -33.04 -30.28
N GLY A 796 6.48 -33.31 -29.74
CA GLY A 796 5.98 -32.68 -28.51
C GLY A 796 6.93 -32.86 -27.33
N GLY A 797 6.91 -31.88 -26.43
CA GLY A 797 7.84 -31.81 -25.32
C GLY A 797 7.40 -30.80 -24.25
N ILE A 798 8.31 -30.51 -23.33
CA ILE A 798 8.10 -29.52 -22.27
C ILE A 798 9.11 -28.39 -22.45
N CYS A 799 8.64 -27.15 -22.34
CA CYS A 799 9.47 -25.97 -22.20
C CYS A 799 9.20 -25.26 -20.87
N LEU A 800 10.07 -24.34 -20.49
CA LEU A 800 9.91 -23.48 -19.32
C LEU A 800 9.57 -22.07 -19.78
N SER A 801 8.59 -21.45 -19.11
CA SER A 801 8.33 -20.02 -19.23
C SER A 801 9.46 -19.20 -18.60
N SER A 802 9.45 -17.88 -18.82
CA SER A 802 10.39 -16.95 -18.19
C SER A 802 10.33 -16.99 -16.65
N MET A 803 9.17 -17.38 -16.10
CA MET A 803 8.90 -17.52 -14.66
C MET A 803 9.23 -18.94 -14.13
N GLY A 804 9.78 -19.82 -14.97
CA GLY A 804 10.16 -21.18 -14.60
C GLY A 804 8.99 -22.16 -14.52
N ARG A 805 7.83 -21.82 -15.09
CA ARG A 805 6.65 -22.69 -15.12
C ARG A 805 6.76 -23.67 -16.30
N PRO A 806 6.52 -24.99 -16.09
CA PRO A 806 6.53 -25.95 -17.18
C PRO A 806 5.32 -25.78 -18.10
N VAL A 807 5.60 -25.78 -19.40
CA VAL A 807 4.62 -25.71 -20.49
C VAL A 807 4.78 -26.95 -21.36
N SER A 808 3.71 -27.72 -21.51
CA SER A 808 3.67 -28.84 -22.44
C SER A 808 3.18 -28.36 -23.81
N TYR A 809 3.70 -28.94 -24.90
CA TYR A 809 3.20 -28.73 -26.26
C TYR A 809 3.16 -30.06 -27.01
N GLU A 810 2.14 -30.24 -27.86
CA GLU A 810 1.94 -31.49 -28.59
C GLU A 810 2.89 -31.63 -29.79
N LYS A 811 3.14 -30.52 -30.48
CA LYS A 811 3.99 -30.48 -31.67
C LYS A 811 4.63 -29.10 -31.80
N ALA A 812 5.86 -29.05 -32.30
CA ALA A 812 6.48 -27.81 -32.72
C ALA A 812 6.93 -27.89 -34.19
N VAL A 813 6.73 -26.81 -34.93
CA VAL A 813 7.19 -26.69 -36.33
C VAL A 813 8.17 -25.53 -36.39
N ALA A 814 9.36 -25.78 -36.89
CA ALA A 814 10.39 -24.77 -37.08
C ALA A 814 10.62 -24.55 -38.58
N TRP A 815 10.68 -23.29 -39.02
CA TRP A 815 11.00 -22.96 -40.41
C TRP A 815 11.84 -21.69 -40.52
N LYS A 816 12.59 -21.62 -41.60
CA LYS A 816 13.42 -20.47 -41.96
C LYS A 816 12.52 -19.39 -42.54
N VAL A 817 12.67 -18.17 -42.05
CA VAL A 817 11.98 -16.99 -42.59
C VAL A 817 12.92 -16.30 -43.58
N LEU A 818 12.49 -16.24 -44.83
CA LEU A 818 13.21 -15.61 -45.94
C LEU A 818 12.75 -14.17 -46.13
N ASN A 819 13.69 -13.26 -46.41
CA ASN A 819 13.36 -11.90 -46.86
C ASN A 819 13.09 -11.86 -48.38
N GLU A 820 12.83 -10.67 -48.94
CA GLU A 820 12.54 -10.51 -50.39
C GLU A 820 13.75 -10.86 -51.30
N GLU A 821 14.95 -11.03 -50.75
CA GLU A 821 16.18 -11.40 -51.46
C GLU A 821 16.54 -12.90 -51.27
N ASP A 822 15.60 -13.71 -50.77
CA ASP A 822 15.79 -15.13 -50.42
C ASP A 822 16.88 -15.41 -49.36
N ASN A 823 17.27 -14.37 -48.61
CA ASN A 823 18.22 -14.46 -47.51
C ASN A 823 17.53 -14.87 -46.19
N ALA A 824 18.25 -15.64 -45.37
CA ALA A 824 17.81 -16.08 -44.04
C ALA A 824 17.67 -14.88 -43.08
N HIS A 825 16.45 -14.46 -42.75
CA HIS A 825 16.24 -13.38 -41.79
C HIS A 825 16.23 -13.89 -40.34
N CYS A 826 15.38 -14.89 -40.06
CA CYS A 826 15.25 -15.51 -38.74
C CYS A 826 14.72 -16.94 -38.86
N ILE A 827 14.63 -17.65 -37.74
CA ILE A 827 13.96 -18.96 -37.63
C ILE A 827 12.69 -18.75 -36.82
N SER A 828 11.56 -19.22 -37.32
CA SER A 828 10.27 -19.17 -36.62
C SER A 828 9.91 -20.55 -36.09
N PHE A 829 9.36 -20.59 -34.88
CA PHE A 829 8.85 -21.76 -34.19
C PHE A 829 7.37 -21.57 -33.92
N MET A 830 6.55 -22.55 -34.30
CA MET A 830 5.14 -22.61 -33.94
C MET A 830 4.89 -23.80 -33.02
N PHE A 831 4.40 -23.53 -31.82
CA PHE A 831 4.03 -24.53 -30.83
C PHE A 831 2.51 -24.73 -30.84
N VAL A 832 2.09 -25.95 -31.12
CA VAL A 832 0.68 -26.32 -31.30
C VAL A 832 0.17 -27.02 -30.05
N ASN A 833 -1.06 -26.69 -29.64
CA ASN A 833 -1.74 -27.25 -28.47
C ASN A 833 -0.88 -27.18 -27.20
N TRP A 834 -0.37 -25.99 -26.89
CA TRP A 834 0.42 -25.76 -25.69
C TRP A 834 -0.49 -25.52 -24.47
N SER A 835 -0.03 -25.94 -23.28
CA SER A 835 -0.71 -25.69 -22.01
C SER A 835 0.25 -25.76 -20.82
N PHE A 836 -0.02 -24.98 -19.78
CA PHE A 836 0.73 -25.05 -18.53
C PHE A 836 0.48 -26.38 -17.81
N VAL A 837 1.55 -27.00 -17.32
CA VAL A 837 1.52 -28.27 -16.57
C VAL A 837 1.22 -28.03 -15.09
#